data_AF-A0AA88YK45-F1
#
_entry.id   AF-A0AA88YK45-F1
#
_cell.length_a   1.000
_cell.length_b   1.000
_cell.length_c   1.000
_cell.angle_alpha   90.00
_cell.angle_beta   90.00
_cell.angle_gamma   90.00
#
_symmetry.space_group_name_H-M   'P 1'
#
loop_
_entity.id
_entity.type
_entity.pdbx_description
1 polymer ?
#
loop_
_entity_poly.entity_id
_entity_poly.type
_entity_poly.pdbx_seq_one_letter_code
_entity_poly.pdbx_strand_id
1 'polypeptide(L)'
;MHCDVCFFGSVCQCSACQKTIETNKLSRKDLKCGYYTCKSCQQYVDPEHMCYAKSVPDTPVTDRKYIFADIEASQRDEIVQCDSGYAPLRNNACTECQYDRIFCQNCATCKHCLQIECGPDTPCSFMYLPQPREHCQECTFLRNECKACKMCQNCLKSSCGQNRHTLVLAVCQTACSKCEEKALNPESKCKYCGSRCSLCSQRDTKTKQFASPPCMDTCGYRERIFHTLYDLGAWIFHENHKGFTVMFHNLSYDGQFLMQYLLSQSMRPSFVIYRGSKIQMFNVQSLQIRVIDSFNFLPMALAKLPKAFQLDALAKGYFPHFFTRREHLNYVGPYPPVQYYAPDSMSIDDRTKFLDWYQNKVTSGEVFDFQKEMIKYCQSDVDILRRACLKFKNLLNDATGSDGGIKIDAFASCTIASLCMEVFKKKFLREEWRVLVGTPIAANEARNNVSKPVDDEEEWLNAFKLNGKMKVFHQGCWKYVNIFERQTGLKIKKSLFVRSPIARPPANGYVSQVKFSKKSIQWLEWLMQKASIKGQILNIQHALNGRGEYKVPGTKYSLDGFVAPEADRPQAIAYEFNGCRYHGCPTCYKNKDDVLNPNTGATASELFSLTLIKEAKLREMGFKVIKIWECQFDSQCHKNDNLRTFIESLDLEDRLGPRDSLMGGRTNGSVLFKRANAGSKIKYVDFTSLYPFINKNEKKISAVSPRNHHR
;
A
#
# COMPACT_ATOMS: atom_id res chain seq x y z
N MET A 1 -32.33 7.07 -31.36
CA MET A 1 -33.42 8.01 -30.98
C MET A 1 -32.93 8.88 -29.84
N HIS A 2 -32.93 10.19 -30.02
CA HIS A 2 -32.56 11.16 -28.98
C HIS A 2 -33.51 10.99 -27.77
N CYS A 3 -33.00 10.93 -26.53
CA CYS A 3 -33.87 10.90 -25.35
C CYS A 3 -34.34 12.32 -25.03
N ASP A 4 -35.65 12.51 -24.86
CA ASP A 4 -36.21 13.70 -24.23
C ASP A 4 -35.86 13.68 -22.72
N VAL A 5 -35.21 14.74 -22.25
CA VAL A 5 -34.65 14.82 -20.88
C VAL A 5 -35.14 16.08 -20.18
N CYS A 6 -35.63 15.94 -18.95
CA CYS A 6 -35.92 17.05 -18.05
C CYS A 6 -34.65 17.40 -17.25
N PHE A 7 -34.29 18.68 -17.16
CA PHE A 7 -33.03 19.13 -16.54
C PHE A 7 -33.26 19.71 -15.14
N PHE A 8 -32.41 19.30 -14.20
CA PHE A 8 -32.31 19.83 -12.84
C PHE A 8 -30.83 20.13 -12.56
N GLY A 9 -30.33 21.29 -13.00
CA GLY A 9 -28.93 21.69 -12.81
C GLY A 9 -27.93 20.76 -13.52
N SER A 10 -27.01 20.15 -12.75
CA SER A 10 -25.96 19.24 -13.24
C SER A 10 -26.44 17.81 -13.54
N VAL A 11 -27.75 17.61 -13.56
CA VAL A 11 -28.39 16.30 -13.63
C VAL A 11 -29.59 16.38 -14.58
N CYS A 12 -29.74 15.38 -15.46
CA CYS A 12 -30.90 15.24 -16.34
C CYS A 12 -31.62 13.91 -16.07
N GLN A 13 -32.94 13.88 -16.26
CA GLN A 13 -33.77 12.70 -16.10
C GLN A 13 -34.37 12.31 -17.44
N CYS A 14 -34.11 11.08 -17.92
CA CYS A 14 -34.65 10.60 -19.19
C CYS A 14 -36.15 10.33 -19.01
N SER A 15 -36.99 10.98 -19.83
CA SER A 15 -38.45 10.94 -19.70
C SER A 15 -39.04 9.53 -19.85
N ALA A 16 -38.41 8.69 -20.69
CA ALA A 16 -38.86 7.33 -20.98
C ALA A 16 -38.54 6.31 -19.88
N CYS A 17 -37.33 6.32 -19.31
CA CYS A 17 -36.92 5.34 -18.29
C CYS A 17 -36.80 5.91 -16.88
N GLN A 18 -37.10 7.20 -16.70
CA GLN A 18 -37.07 7.94 -15.43
C GLN A 18 -35.72 7.90 -14.70
N LYS A 19 -34.65 7.41 -15.35
CA LYS A 19 -33.29 7.36 -14.80
C LYS A 19 -32.63 8.73 -14.88
N THR A 20 -31.92 9.03 -13.80
CA THR A 20 -31.21 10.28 -13.56
C THR A 20 -29.74 10.14 -13.96
N ILE A 21 -29.20 11.07 -14.75
CA ILE A 21 -27.87 11.04 -15.38
C ILE A 21 -27.16 12.38 -15.09
N GLU A 22 -25.90 12.34 -14.64
CA GLU A 22 -25.07 13.54 -14.41
C GLU A 22 -24.58 14.13 -15.74
N THR A 23 -24.89 15.40 -16.01
CA THR A 23 -24.61 16.08 -17.30
C THR A 23 -23.20 16.66 -17.39
N ASN A 24 -22.46 16.74 -16.29
CA ASN A 24 -21.14 17.36 -16.21
C ASN A 24 -20.04 16.66 -17.04
N LYS A 25 -20.32 15.50 -17.65
CA LYS A 25 -19.33 14.68 -18.38
C LYS A 25 -19.74 14.30 -19.83
N LEU A 26 -20.96 14.60 -20.28
CA LEU A 26 -21.49 14.14 -21.57
C LEU A 26 -22.29 15.24 -22.28
N SER A 27 -22.12 15.34 -23.61
CA SER A 27 -22.91 16.25 -24.43
C SER A 27 -24.33 15.73 -24.65
N ARG A 28 -25.30 16.63 -24.86
CA ARG A 28 -26.71 16.28 -25.11
C ARG A 28 -26.90 15.33 -26.31
N LYS A 29 -25.99 15.38 -27.30
CA LYS A 29 -26.06 14.55 -28.51
C LYS A 29 -25.65 13.09 -28.25
N ASP A 30 -24.92 12.83 -27.17
CA ASP A 30 -24.36 11.51 -26.85
C ASP A 30 -25.23 10.72 -25.83
N LEU A 31 -26.28 11.35 -25.28
CA LEU A 31 -27.20 10.72 -24.34
C LEU A 31 -28.15 9.75 -25.05
N LYS A 32 -28.04 8.47 -24.70
CA LYS A 32 -28.89 7.38 -25.19
C LYS A 32 -29.72 6.79 -24.05
N CYS A 33 -31.02 6.57 -24.29
CA CYS A 33 -31.91 5.92 -23.33
C CYS A 33 -31.40 4.50 -23.00
N GLY A 34 -31.48 4.09 -21.73
CA GLY A 34 -31.04 2.77 -21.25
C GLY A 34 -29.56 2.69 -20.86
N TYR A 35 -28.70 3.54 -21.42
CA TYR A 35 -27.28 3.61 -21.07
C TYR A 35 -27.08 4.11 -19.63
N TYR A 36 -25.94 3.79 -19.03
CA TYR A 36 -25.60 4.16 -17.66
C TYR A 36 -24.10 4.41 -17.48
N THR A 37 -23.73 5.17 -16.44
CA THR A 37 -22.32 5.30 -16.06
C THR A 37 -21.90 4.08 -15.25
N CYS A 38 -21.04 3.24 -15.82
CA CYS A 38 -20.55 2.04 -15.17
C CYS A 38 -19.68 2.40 -13.96
N LYS A 39 -20.10 1.99 -12.76
CA LYS A 39 -19.36 2.24 -11.51
C LYS A 39 -17.96 1.61 -11.48
N SER A 40 -17.70 0.67 -12.39
CA SER A 40 -16.47 -0.12 -12.46
C SER A 40 -15.37 0.53 -13.29
N CYS A 41 -15.72 1.11 -14.45
CA CYS A 41 -14.80 1.81 -15.35
C CYS A 41 -15.02 3.32 -15.43
N GLN A 42 -16.09 3.83 -14.81
CA GLN A 42 -16.51 5.24 -14.82
C GLN A 42 -16.82 5.78 -16.23
N GLN A 43 -17.15 4.89 -17.17
CA GLN A 43 -17.54 5.24 -18.54
C GLN A 43 -19.06 5.15 -18.72
N TYR A 44 -19.62 5.95 -19.64
CA TYR A 44 -21.01 5.86 -20.06
C TYR A 44 -21.16 4.76 -21.10
N VAL A 45 -22.00 3.77 -20.80
CA VAL A 45 -22.02 2.48 -21.49
C VAL A 45 -23.44 1.97 -21.68
N ASP A 46 -23.63 1.06 -22.62
CA ASP A 46 -24.91 0.42 -22.92
C ASP A 46 -25.34 -0.58 -21.81
N PRO A 47 -26.61 -1.03 -21.79
CA PRO A 47 -27.13 -1.97 -20.80
C PRO A 47 -26.39 -3.31 -20.70
N GLU A 48 -25.80 -3.79 -21.80
CA GLU A 48 -25.11 -5.08 -21.88
C GLU A 48 -23.60 -4.95 -21.56
N HIS A 49 -23.16 -3.77 -21.13
CA HIS A 49 -21.76 -3.51 -20.86
C HIS A 49 -21.16 -4.47 -19.82
N MET A 50 -20.19 -5.24 -20.29
CA MET A 50 -19.29 -6.03 -19.45
C MET A 50 -17.98 -5.26 -19.25
N CYS A 51 -17.62 -5.01 -18.00
CA CYS A 51 -16.37 -4.33 -17.68
C CYS A 51 -15.22 -5.32 -17.80
N TYR A 52 -14.22 -5.05 -18.64
CA TYR A 52 -13.05 -5.91 -18.81
C TYR A 52 -11.78 -5.22 -18.31
N ALA A 53 -10.80 -6.00 -17.86
CA ALA A 53 -9.47 -5.51 -17.54
C ALA A 53 -8.79 -5.05 -18.84
N LYS A 54 -8.08 -3.93 -18.77
CA LYS A 54 -7.22 -3.46 -19.85
C LYS A 54 -5.76 -3.67 -19.47
N SER A 55 -4.93 -3.88 -20.48
CA SER A 55 -3.50 -3.59 -20.42
C SER A 55 -3.32 -2.19 -19.85
N VAL A 56 -2.42 -2.07 -18.89
CA VAL A 56 -2.07 -0.77 -18.31
C VAL A 56 -1.40 0.04 -19.41
N PRO A 57 -1.70 1.35 -19.57
CA PRO A 57 -1.00 2.20 -20.52
C PRO A 57 0.51 2.08 -20.33
N ASP A 58 1.27 2.22 -21.43
CA ASP A 58 2.72 2.26 -21.37
C ASP A 58 3.16 3.52 -20.62
N THR A 59 3.29 3.42 -19.31
CA THR A 59 4.14 4.35 -18.57
C THR A 59 5.57 4.06 -18.98
N PRO A 60 6.32 5.07 -19.49
CA PRO A 60 7.73 4.90 -19.78
C PRO A 60 8.42 4.24 -18.59
N VAL A 61 9.30 3.28 -18.85
CA VAL A 61 10.19 2.75 -17.81
C VAL A 61 10.97 3.94 -17.27
N THR A 62 10.56 4.43 -16.10
CA THR A 62 11.24 5.54 -15.46
C THR A 62 12.66 5.08 -15.16
N ASP A 63 13.66 5.91 -15.43
CA ASP A 63 15.05 5.70 -15.02
C ASP A 63 15.13 5.75 -13.49
N ARG A 64 14.66 4.68 -12.83
CA ARG A 64 14.55 4.59 -11.38
C ARG A 64 15.95 4.57 -10.79
N LYS A 65 16.06 5.28 -9.69
CA LYS A 65 17.24 5.30 -8.84
C LYS A 65 16.92 4.57 -7.56
N TYR A 66 17.89 3.80 -7.08
CA TYR A 66 17.74 2.90 -5.96
C TYR A 66 18.70 3.27 -4.84
N ILE A 67 18.22 3.11 -3.61
CA ILE A 67 19.05 3.03 -2.40
C ILE A 67 18.84 1.63 -1.84
N PHE A 68 19.91 0.86 -1.68
CA PHE A 68 19.91 -0.40 -0.96
C PHE A 68 20.54 -0.15 0.39
N ALA A 69 19.91 -0.65 1.45
CA ALA A 69 20.37 -0.37 2.79
C ALA A 69 20.15 -1.55 3.72
N ASP A 70 20.95 -1.57 4.77
CA ASP A 70 20.90 -2.52 5.87
C ASP A 70 21.30 -1.79 7.17
N ILE A 71 20.75 -2.22 8.30
CA ILE A 71 20.95 -1.61 9.61
C ILE A 71 21.38 -2.67 10.62
N GLU A 72 22.56 -2.45 11.21
CA GLU A 72 22.98 -3.15 12.42
C GLU A 72 22.55 -2.35 13.64
N ALA A 73 21.90 -3.03 14.58
CA ALA A 73 21.36 -2.42 15.78
C ALA A 73 21.75 -3.23 17.03
N SER A 74 21.85 -2.55 18.15
CA SER A 74 22.06 -3.21 19.44
C SER A 74 20.85 -4.07 19.81
N GLN A 75 21.10 -5.24 20.39
CA GLN A 75 20.06 -6.23 20.73
C GLN A 75 19.49 -6.07 22.14
N ARG A 76 20.23 -5.37 22.99
CA ARG A 76 19.82 -4.75 24.24
C ARG A 76 20.56 -3.41 24.24
N ASP A 77 20.03 -2.36 24.86
CA ASP A 77 20.84 -1.52 25.74
C ASP A 77 20.09 -0.28 26.23
N GLU A 78 20.53 0.08 27.42
CA GLU A 78 20.31 1.25 28.26
C GLU A 78 20.86 2.55 27.64
N ILE A 79 20.78 2.72 26.32
CA ILE A 79 21.30 3.89 25.60
C ILE A 79 20.24 5.00 25.61
N VAL A 80 20.44 6.06 26.41
CA VAL A 80 19.58 7.25 26.43
C VAL A 80 20.15 8.33 25.51
N GLN A 81 19.53 8.47 24.34
CA GLN A 81 19.86 9.53 23.39
C GLN A 81 18.65 10.46 23.22
N CYS A 82 18.92 11.75 22.98
CA CYS A 82 17.89 12.70 22.56
C CYS A 82 17.30 12.31 21.19
N ASP A 83 16.18 12.91 20.81
CA ASP A 83 15.45 12.56 19.58
C ASP A 83 16.29 12.77 18.30
N SER A 84 17.35 13.58 18.38
CA SER A 84 18.33 13.82 17.30
C SER A 84 19.53 12.87 17.34
N GLY A 85 19.59 11.92 18.26
CA GLY A 85 20.74 11.03 18.49
C GLY A 85 21.88 11.70 19.27
N TYR A 86 22.77 10.91 19.87
CA TYR A 86 23.97 11.45 20.53
C TYR A 86 25.05 11.77 19.50
N ALA A 87 25.61 12.97 19.58
CA ALA A 87 26.81 13.33 18.85
C ALA A 87 27.68 14.25 19.73
N PRO A 88 28.85 13.78 20.19
CA PRO A 88 29.68 14.54 21.15
C PRO A 88 30.22 15.85 20.57
N LEU A 89 30.14 16.93 21.34
CA LEU A 89 30.88 18.18 21.12
C LEU A 89 32.33 18.00 21.58
N ARG A 90 33.31 18.34 20.73
CA ARG A 90 34.71 18.45 21.16
C ARG A 90 34.95 19.79 21.85
N ASN A 91 35.52 19.76 23.04
CA ASN A 91 36.02 20.96 23.71
C ASN A 91 37.48 21.21 23.32
N ASN A 92 37.71 22.21 22.47
CA ASN A 92 39.05 22.55 21.98
C ASN A 92 39.97 23.16 23.05
N ALA A 93 39.43 23.56 24.21
CA ALA A 93 40.20 24.07 25.35
C ALA A 93 40.60 22.97 26.36
N CYS A 94 40.17 21.72 26.15
CA CYS A 94 40.50 20.59 27.01
C CYS A 94 41.73 19.83 26.47
N THR A 95 42.77 19.71 27.28
CA THR A 95 44.04 19.06 26.94
C THR A 95 43.91 17.56 26.64
N GLU A 96 43.01 16.83 27.34
CA GLU A 96 42.72 15.41 27.06
C GLU A 96 42.01 15.23 25.70
N CYS A 97 41.08 16.13 25.35
CA CYS A 97 40.37 16.10 24.06
C CYS A 97 41.27 16.38 22.85
N GLN A 98 42.47 16.95 23.05
CA GLN A 98 43.42 17.28 21.98
C GLN A 98 44.35 16.12 21.62
N TYR A 99 44.67 15.24 22.57
CA TYR A 99 45.67 14.18 22.40
C TYR A 99 45.07 12.80 22.11
N ASP A 100 43.84 12.51 22.56
CA ASP A 100 43.23 11.20 22.35
C ASP A 100 42.23 11.18 21.18
N ARG A 101 42.21 10.06 20.44
CA ARG A 101 41.16 9.77 19.45
C ARG A 101 39.80 9.43 20.11
N ILE A 102 39.73 9.56 21.43
CA ILE A 102 38.60 9.22 22.31
C ILE A 102 38.07 10.52 22.97
N PHE A 103 36.75 10.69 23.06
CA PHE A 103 36.13 11.86 23.69
C PHE A 103 36.23 11.76 25.22
N CYS A 104 36.69 12.82 25.89
CA CYS A 104 36.78 12.90 27.34
C CYS A 104 35.38 12.77 27.99
N GLN A 105 35.22 11.89 28.99
CA GLN A 105 33.96 11.63 29.70
C GLN A 105 33.37 12.90 30.35
N ASN A 106 34.22 13.86 30.74
CA ASN A 106 33.79 15.12 31.37
C ASN A 106 33.37 16.21 30.38
N CYS A 107 33.70 16.08 29.09
CA CYS A 107 33.36 17.06 28.04
C CYS A 107 32.30 16.56 27.04
N ALA A 108 31.72 15.38 27.29
CA ALA A 108 30.82 14.62 26.43
C ALA A 108 29.39 15.21 26.33
N THR A 109 29.24 16.51 26.10
CA THR A 109 27.94 17.14 25.81
C THR A 109 27.46 16.78 24.40
N CYS A 110 26.18 16.43 24.26
CA CYS A 110 25.59 16.19 22.95
C CYS A 110 25.43 17.50 22.15
N LYS A 111 25.92 17.56 20.91
CA LYS A 111 25.78 18.72 20.00
C LYS A 111 24.34 19.06 19.63
N HIS A 112 23.41 18.12 19.79
CA HIS A 112 22.01 18.30 19.41
C HIS A 112 21.14 18.84 20.54
N CYS A 113 21.34 18.38 21.77
CA CYS A 113 20.52 18.80 22.93
C CYS A 113 21.31 19.52 24.03
N LEU A 114 22.64 19.61 23.88
CA LEU A 114 23.59 20.23 24.81
C LEU A 114 23.59 19.61 26.22
N GLN A 115 22.99 18.43 26.39
CA GLN A 115 22.96 17.69 27.66
C GLN A 115 24.17 16.75 27.75
N ILE A 116 24.77 16.70 28.94
CA ILE A 116 25.81 15.71 29.32
C ILE A 116 25.20 14.29 29.41
N GLU A 117 23.93 14.21 29.80
CA GLU A 117 23.20 12.94 30.00
C GLU A 117 22.79 12.28 28.67
N CYS A 118 22.76 13.03 27.57
CA CYS A 118 22.49 12.46 26.26
C CYS A 118 23.74 11.76 25.76
N GLY A 119 23.69 10.44 25.66
CA GLY A 119 24.87 9.65 25.31
C GLY A 119 24.69 8.21 25.73
N PRO A 120 25.67 7.35 25.43
CA PRO A 120 25.55 5.94 25.74
C PRO A 120 25.63 5.65 27.26
N ASP A 121 25.88 6.68 28.11
CA ASP A 121 26.20 6.59 29.55
C ASP A 121 25.09 6.82 30.60
N THR A 122 23.82 7.03 30.29
CA THR A 122 22.83 7.12 31.38
C THR A 122 21.50 6.46 31.04
N PRO A 123 21.25 5.18 31.39
CA PRO A 123 19.92 4.88 31.91
C PRO A 123 19.63 5.89 33.04
N CYS A 124 18.36 6.26 33.23
CA CYS A 124 17.92 7.14 34.33
C CYS A 124 18.87 7.03 35.52
N SER A 125 19.48 8.14 35.98
CA SER A 125 20.62 8.18 36.92
C SER A 125 20.44 7.38 38.23
N PHE A 126 19.24 6.83 38.46
CA PHE A 126 18.80 6.07 39.61
C PHE A 126 18.22 4.67 39.27
N MET A 127 18.52 4.10 38.08
CA MET A 127 17.91 2.88 37.54
C MET A 127 16.37 2.98 37.33
N TYR A 128 15.78 2.03 36.61
CA TYR A 128 14.32 1.96 36.46
C TYR A 128 13.67 1.59 37.80
N LEU A 129 12.92 2.52 38.38
CA LEU A 129 12.01 2.26 39.49
C LEU A 129 10.56 2.31 38.99
N PRO A 130 9.76 1.25 39.10
CA PRO A 130 8.38 1.25 38.61
C PRO A 130 7.42 2.00 39.54
N GLN A 131 6.51 2.84 39.03
CA GLN A 131 5.44 3.53 39.79
C GLN A 131 4.27 2.57 40.12
N PRO A 132 4.09 2.08 41.35
CA PRO A 132 2.83 1.43 41.74
C PRO A 132 1.72 2.47 41.86
N ARG A 133 0.54 2.21 41.28
CA ARG A 133 -0.65 3.02 41.57
C ARG A 133 -1.37 2.47 42.80
N GLU A 134 -1.60 3.33 43.79
CA GLU A 134 -2.55 3.05 44.85
C GLU A 134 -3.91 2.73 44.19
N HIS A 135 -4.50 1.59 44.57
CA HIS A 135 -5.74 1.03 44.01
C HIS A 135 -5.67 0.27 42.67
N CYS A 136 -4.49 0.03 42.08
CA CYS A 136 -4.38 -0.89 40.95
C CYS A 136 -4.19 -2.34 41.42
N GLN A 137 -5.22 -3.19 41.23
CA GLN A 137 -5.21 -4.59 41.66
C GLN A 137 -4.01 -5.39 41.11
N GLU A 138 -3.62 -5.19 39.85
CA GLU A 138 -2.45 -5.84 39.23
C GLU A 138 -1.12 -5.38 39.84
N CYS A 139 -0.97 -4.09 40.19
CA CYS A 139 0.25 -3.56 40.81
C CYS A 139 0.49 -4.17 42.20
N THR A 140 -0.57 -4.36 42.99
CA THR A 140 -0.53 -5.02 44.31
C THR A 140 -0.18 -6.50 44.23
N PHE A 141 -0.57 -7.21 43.17
CA PHE A 141 -0.35 -8.66 43.04
C PHE A 141 1.00 -9.02 42.41
N LEU A 142 1.42 -8.29 41.37
CA LEU A 142 2.60 -8.65 40.55
C LEU A 142 3.90 -7.96 40.99
N ARG A 143 3.90 -7.19 42.08
CA ARG A 143 5.04 -6.33 42.49
C ARG A 143 5.59 -5.52 41.30
N ASN A 144 4.77 -4.57 40.82
CA ASN A 144 5.17 -3.50 39.91
C ASN A 144 5.27 -3.78 38.38
N GLU A 145 4.65 -4.85 37.88
CA GLU A 145 4.71 -5.21 36.43
C GLU A 145 3.42 -4.95 35.62
N CYS A 146 2.43 -4.26 36.18
CA CYS A 146 1.18 -3.93 35.48
C CYS A 146 1.45 -3.13 34.18
N LYS A 147 0.97 -3.61 33.03
CA LYS A 147 1.16 -2.95 31.72
C LYS A 147 0.58 -1.53 31.67
N ALA A 148 -0.53 -1.27 32.39
CA ALA A 148 -1.20 0.03 32.39
C ALA A 148 -0.50 1.07 33.30
N CYS A 149 0.25 0.63 34.32
CA CYS A 149 0.95 1.49 35.29
C CYS A 149 2.48 1.50 35.10
N LYS A 150 2.99 0.87 34.04
CA LYS A 150 4.41 0.74 33.70
C LYS A 150 5.02 2.09 33.32
N MET A 151 5.34 2.93 34.30
CA MET A 151 6.05 4.20 34.16
C MET A 151 7.19 4.25 35.17
N CYS A 152 8.34 4.79 34.78
CA CYS A 152 9.45 4.99 35.72
C CYS A 152 9.14 6.12 36.71
N GLN A 153 9.35 5.89 38.00
CA GLN A 153 9.22 6.90 39.06
C GLN A 153 10.15 8.09 38.85
N ASN A 154 11.32 7.84 38.28
CA ASN A 154 12.38 8.84 38.17
C ASN A 154 12.23 9.71 36.91
N CYS A 155 11.89 9.11 35.76
CA CYS A 155 11.81 9.85 34.48
C CYS A 155 10.40 9.93 33.88
N LEU A 156 9.39 9.32 34.52
CA LEU A 156 7.99 9.31 34.11
C LEU A 156 7.75 8.81 32.68
N LYS A 157 8.70 8.06 32.10
CA LYS A 157 8.55 7.44 30.77
C LYS A 157 8.13 5.97 30.91
N SER A 158 7.15 5.55 30.12
CA SER A 158 6.70 4.15 30.05
C SER A 158 7.63 3.23 29.27
N SER A 159 8.55 3.82 28.50
CA SER A 159 9.60 3.14 27.74
C SER A 159 10.88 2.90 28.55
N CYS A 160 11.02 3.51 29.72
CA CYS A 160 12.18 3.29 30.60
C CYS A 160 12.21 1.85 31.13
N GLY A 161 13.39 1.23 31.17
CA GLY A 161 13.55 -0.18 31.57
C GLY A 161 13.12 -1.22 30.52
N GLN A 162 12.76 -0.80 29.30
CA GLN A 162 12.44 -1.73 28.20
C GLN A 162 13.66 -1.98 27.30
N ASN A 163 13.78 -3.21 26.79
CA ASN A 163 14.74 -3.52 25.74
C ASN A 163 14.42 -2.69 24.50
N ARG A 164 15.36 -1.82 24.11
CA ARG A 164 15.24 -0.96 22.94
C ARG A 164 16.35 -1.30 21.96
N HIS A 165 15.97 -1.48 20.70
CA HIS A 165 16.94 -1.58 19.62
C HIS A 165 17.39 -0.18 19.21
N THR A 166 18.70 0.03 19.16
CA THR A 166 19.28 1.31 18.72
C THR A 166 20.19 1.05 17.54
N LEU A 167 20.07 1.86 16.49
CA LEU A 167 20.96 1.79 15.34
C LEU A 167 22.41 2.03 15.79
N VAL A 168 23.31 1.13 15.39
CA VAL A 168 24.76 1.23 15.63
C VAL A 168 25.49 1.54 14.32
N LEU A 169 25.06 0.89 13.23
CA LEU A 169 25.63 1.09 11.91
C LEU A 169 24.53 0.96 10.86
N ALA A 170 24.58 1.79 9.84
CA ALA A 170 23.81 1.56 8.62
C ALA A 170 24.68 1.81 7.40
N VAL A 171 24.59 0.92 6.43
CA VAL A 171 25.26 1.06 5.14
C VAL A 171 24.21 1.30 4.07
N CYS A 172 24.46 2.25 3.19
CA CYS A 172 23.60 2.56 2.05
C CYS A 172 24.42 2.56 0.76
N GLN A 173 23.96 1.82 -0.25
CA GLN A 173 24.54 1.81 -1.59
C GLN A 173 23.52 2.26 -2.63
N THR A 174 23.96 3.03 -3.63
CA THR A 174 23.10 3.61 -4.67
C THR A 174 23.34 3.00 -6.05
N ALA A 175 22.26 2.89 -6.83
CA ALA A 175 22.32 2.46 -8.22
C ALA A 175 21.31 3.20 -9.11
N CYS A 176 21.65 3.33 -10.39
CA CYS A 176 20.78 3.82 -11.46
C CYS A 176 21.22 3.22 -12.80
N SER A 177 20.45 3.43 -13.87
CA SER A 177 20.76 2.87 -15.21
C SER A 177 22.16 3.20 -15.73
N LYS A 178 22.82 4.24 -15.22
CA LYS A 178 24.15 4.69 -15.65
C LYS A 178 25.31 4.04 -14.91
N CYS A 179 25.05 3.36 -13.80
CA CYS A 179 26.09 2.76 -12.95
C CYS A 179 25.76 1.38 -12.40
N GLU A 180 24.57 0.84 -12.69
CA GLU A 180 24.14 -0.46 -12.15
C GLU A 180 25.03 -1.63 -12.57
N GLU A 181 25.66 -1.55 -13.76
CA GLU A 181 26.63 -2.54 -14.25
C GLU A 181 28.06 -2.26 -13.81
N LYS A 182 28.34 -1.09 -13.24
CA LYS A 182 29.68 -0.73 -12.77
C LYS A 182 29.92 -1.33 -11.39
N ALA A 183 31.09 -1.94 -11.21
CA ALA A 183 31.59 -2.36 -9.90
C ALA A 183 31.48 -1.21 -8.89
N LEU A 184 31.23 -1.56 -7.63
CA LEU A 184 31.11 -0.62 -6.53
C LEU A 184 32.25 -0.92 -5.54
N ASN A 185 33.09 0.07 -5.34
CA ASN A 185 34.13 0.13 -4.33
C ASN A 185 33.95 1.44 -3.51
N PRO A 186 34.66 1.62 -2.40
CA PRO A 186 34.48 2.81 -1.54
C PRO A 186 34.67 4.15 -2.27
N GLU A 187 35.47 4.19 -3.34
CA GLU A 187 35.74 5.40 -4.13
C GLU A 187 34.77 5.60 -5.30
N SER A 188 33.83 4.66 -5.50
CA SER A 188 32.95 4.67 -6.67
C SER A 188 31.98 5.83 -6.63
N LYS A 189 32.06 6.69 -7.65
CA LYS A 189 31.23 7.88 -7.81
C LYS A 189 30.20 7.75 -8.94
N CYS A 190 29.06 8.41 -8.77
CA CYS A 190 28.03 8.58 -9.79
C CYS A 190 27.42 9.97 -9.73
N LYS A 191 27.46 10.71 -10.84
CA LYS A 191 26.86 12.05 -10.94
C LYS A 191 25.33 12.08 -10.83
N TYR A 192 24.66 10.93 -11.01
CA TYR A 192 23.20 10.85 -11.08
C TYR A 192 22.54 10.33 -9.80
N CYS A 193 23.16 9.35 -9.13
CA CYS A 193 22.59 8.70 -7.94
C CYS A 193 23.51 8.78 -6.70
N GLY A 194 24.74 9.26 -6.85
CA GLY A 194 25.65 9.42 -5.73
C GLY A 194 25.28 10.59 -4.82
N SER A 195 25.84 10.56 -3.62
CA SER A 195 25.65 11.56 -2.56
C SER A 195 26.03 12.98 -3.00
N ARG A 196 25.36 14.00 -2.47
CA ARG A 196 25.61 15.42 -2.78
C ARG A 196 25.51 16.28 -1.52
N CYS A 197 26.39 17.27 -1.39
CA CYS A 197 26.34 18.31 -0.36
C CYS A 197 25.32 19.40 -0.72
N SER A 198 25.03 20.30 0.24
CA SER A 198 24.09 21.42 0.09
C SER A 198 24.38 22.35 -1.10
N LEU A 199 25.66 22.50 -1.47
CA LEU A 199 26.09 23.32 -2.60
C LEU A 199 25.78 22.65 -3.94
N CYS A 200 26.24 21.41 -4.14
CA CYS A 200 26.04 20.69 -5.40
C CYS A 200 24.68 19.97 -5.50
N SER A 201 23.83 20.05 -4.46
CA SER A 201 22.46 19.54 -4.46
C SER A 201 21.45 20.47 -5.12
N GLN A 202 21.82 21.73 -5.37
CA GLN A 202 20.90 22.70 -5.95
C GLN A 202 20.41 22.23 -7.32
N ARG A 203 19.11 22.36 -7.55
CA ARG A 203 18.46 21.99 -8.81
C ARG A 203 18.04 23.22 -9.57
N ASP A 204 18.28 23.20 -10.87
CA ASP A 204 17.79 24.21 -11.79
C ASP A 204 16.26 24.15 -11.85
N THR A 205 15.59 25.30 -11.69
CA THR A 205 14.14 25.36 -11.51
C THR A 205 13.38 24.99 -12.79
N LYS A 206 13.98 25.15 -13.98
CA LYS A 206 13.38 24.85 -15.29
C LYS A 206 13.59 23.38 -15.68
N THR A 207 14.83 22.91 -15.64
CA THR A 207 15.23 21.56 -16.09
C THR A 207 15.01 20.49 -15.02
N LYS A 208 14.87 20.89 -13.74
CA LYS A 208 14.81 20.00 -12.56
C LYS A 208 16.04 19.10 -12.37
N GLN A 209 17.12 19.36 -13.12
CA GLN A 209 18.41 18.69 -13.01
C GLN A 209 19.30 19.40 -11.98
N PHE A 210 20.37 18.74 -11.53
CA PHE A 210 21.36 19.38 -10.66
C PHE A 210 22.09 20.49 -11.41
N ALA A 211 22.14 21.69 -10.82
CA ALA A 211 22.75 22.87 -11.41
C ALA A 211 24.27 22.74 -11.57
N SER A 212 24.92 21.88 -10.78
CA SER A 212 26.36 21.68 -10.79
C SER A 212 26.75 20.19 -10.71
N PRO A 213 27.91 19.79 -11.23
CA PRO A 213 28.46 18.45 -11.00
C PRO A 213 28.71 18.21 -9.49
N PRO A 214 28.84 16.94 -9.06
CA PRO A 214 29.26 16.65 -7.69
C PRO A 214 30.65 17.26 -7.41
N CYS A 215 30.86 17.75 -6.19
CA CYS A 215 32.19 18.14 -5.72
C CYS A 215 33.20 17.00 -5.90
N MET A 216 34.42 17.35 -6.36
CA MET A 216 35.48 16.41 -6.73
C MET A 216 35.74 15.36 -5.64
N ASP A 217 35.95 15.80 -4.39
CA ASP A 217 36.46 14.90 -3.34
C ASP A 217 35.43 14.50 -2.28
N THR A 218 34.30 15.19 -2.20
CA THR A 218 33.33 15.00 -1.10
C THR A 218 31.98 14.44 -1.54
N CYS A 219 31.70 14.48 -2.84
CA CYS A 219 30.39 14.13 -3.39
C CYS A 219 30.50 13.09 -4.52
N GLY A 220 29.35 12.60 -4.94
CA GLY A 220 29.20 11.58 -5.97
C GLY A 220 29.32 10.16 -5.44
N TYR A 221 29.77 9.95 -4.20
CA TYR A 221 29.97 8.60 -3.65
C TYR A 221 28.68 7.80 -3.67
N ARG A 222 28.79 6.55 -4.15
CA ARG A 222 27.66 5.63 -4.26
C ARG A 222 27.38 4.88 -2.97
N GLU A 223 28.34 4.82 -2.05
CA GLU A 223 28.20 4.24 -0.72
C GLU A 223 28.26 5.32 0.36
N ARG A 224 27.46 5.15 1.42
CA ARG A 224 27.48 5.97 2.63
C ARG A 224 27.28 5.09 3.86
N ILE A 225 28.04 5.39 4.90
CA ILE A 225 27.99 4.72 6.20
C ILE A 225 27.48 5.72 7.23
N PHE A 226 26.57 5.28 8.10
CA PHE A 226 25.96 6.09 9.15
C PHE A 226 26.06 5.37 10.49
N HIS A 227 26.22 6.15 11.55
CA HIS A 227 26.26 5.65 12.93
C HIS A 227 25.10 6.17 13.80
N THR A 228 24.23 7.01 13.23
CA THR A 228 23.06 7.55 13.91
C THR A 228 21.82 7.42 13.03
N LEU A 229 20.67 7.22 13.68
CA LEU A 229 19.38 7.17 12.98
C LEU A 229 19.03 8.51 12.32
N TYR A 230 19.39 9.62 12.97
CA TYR A 230 19.12 10.94 12.42
C TYR A 230 19.89 11.18 11.12
N ASP A 231 21.20 10.89 11.09
CA ASP A 231 22.01 11.10 9.87
C ASP A 231 21.55 10.19 8.73
N LEU A 232 21.21 8.93 9.03
CA LEU A 232 20.63 7.99 8.07
C LEU A 232 19.32 8.54 7.49
N GLY A 233 18.38 8.91 8.35
CA GLY A 233 17.07 9.42 7.95
C GLY A 233 17.16 10.72 7.18
N ALA A 234 17.97 11.67 7.66
CA ALA A 234 18.21 12.96 7.01
C ALA A 234 18.81 12.78 5.62
N TRP A 235 19.68 11.79 5.45
CA TRP A 235 20.23 11.46 4.15
C TRP A 235 19.22 10.77 3.23
N ILE A 236 18.54 9.70 3.68
CA ILE A 236 17.56 8.96 2.86
C ILE A 236 16.44 9.89 2.39
N PHE A 237 15.87 10.69 3.29
CA PHE A 237 14.72 11.56 3.03
C PHE A 237 15.10 12.98 2.62
N HIS A 238 16.31 13.19 2.09
CA HIS A 238 16.70 14.46 1.49
C HIS A 238 16.05 14.66 0.10
N GLU A 239 15.76 15.90 -0.30
CA GLU A 239 15.28 16.26 -1.67
C GLU A 239 16.24 15.82 -2.80
N ASN A 240 17.48 15.42 -2.46
CA ASN A 240 18.44 14.87 -3.42
C ASN A 240 17.97 13.52 -3.95
N HIS A 241 17.31 12.75 -3.09
CA HIS A 241 16.79 11.43 -3.38
C HIS A 241 15.31 11.46 -3.79
N LYS A 242 14.79 12.63 -4.18
CA LYS A 242 13.44 12.75 -4.71
C LYS A 242 13.22 11.76 -5.85
N GLY A 243 12.19 10.93 -5.74
CA GLY A 243 11.84 9.87 -6.70
C GLY A 243 12.62 8.56 -6.58
N PHE A 244 13.49 8.41 -5.57
CA PHE A 244 14.22 7.14 -5.37
C PHE A 244 13.32 6.06 -4.78
N THR A 245 13.70 4.81 -5.05
CA THR A 245 13.15 3.62 -4.38
C THR A 245 14.19 3.07 -3.42
N VAL A 246 13.87 3.04 -2.13
CA VAL A 246 14.71 2.52 -1.07
C VAL A 246 14.33 1.06 -0.81
N MET A 247 15.31 0.19 -0.69
CA MET A 247 15.14 -1.25 -0.53
C MET A 247 15.91 -1.77 0.67
N PHE A 248 15.20 -2.52 1.49
CA PHE A 248 15.74 -3.34 2.56
C PHE A 248 15.39 -4.81 2.28
N HIS A 249 16.08 -5.74 2.93
CA HIS A 249 15.75 -7.16 2.86
C HIS A 249 15.11 -7.59 4.18
N ASN A 250 13.79 -7.79 4.16
CA ASN A 250 12.94 -7.92 5.36
C ASN A 250 12.74 -6.58 6.11
N LEU A 251 12.19 -5.59 5.39
CA LEU A 251 11.85 -4.23 5.88
C LEU A 251 11.04 -4.22 7.19
N SER A 252 10.41 -5.33 7.57
CA SER A 252 9.63 -5.41 8.81
C SER A 252 10.43 -5.04 10.07
N TYR A 253 11.74 -5.25 10.05
CA TYR A 253 12.66 -4.83 11.11
C TYR A 253 13.18 -3.41 10.86
N ASP A 254 13.94 -3.20 9.78
CA ASP A 254 14.61 -1.92 9.49
C ASP A 254 13.66 -0.73 9.32
N GLY A 255 12.47 -1.02 8.77
CA GLY A 255 11.42 -0.03 8.55
C GLY A 255 10.92 0.61 9.83
N GLN A 256 11.09 -0.03 11.00
CA GLN A 256 10.73 0.56 12.29
C GLN A 256 11.63 1.76 12.61
N PHE A 257 12.93 1.67 12.33
CA PHE A 257 13.87 2.79 12.51
C PHE A 257 13.51 3.95 11.59
N LEU A 258 13.20 3.66 10.32
CA LEU A 258 12.78 4.71 9.38
C LEU A 258 11.48 5.38 9.81
N MET A 259 10.51 4.60 10.31
CA MET A 259 9.25 5.13 10.83
C MET A 259 9.51 6.01 12.07
N GLN A 260 10.38 5.57 12.98
CA GLN A 260 10.80 6.35 14.15
C GLN A 260 11.40 7.70 13.72
N TYR A 261 12.32 7.71 12.74
CA TYR A 261 12.88 8.93 12.19
C TYR A 261 11.78 9.84 11.62
N LEU A 262 10.94 9.32 10.72
CA LEU A 262 9.87 10.11 10.09
C LEU A 262 8.94 10.75 11.13
N LEU A 263 8.52 9.99 12.15
CA LEU A 263 7.69 10.50 13.25
C LEU A 263 8.41 11.59 14.06
N SER A 264 9.71 11.41 14.36
CA SER A 264 10.51 12.42 15.06
C SER A 264 10.61 13.74 14.29
N GLN A 265 10.57 13.68 12.95
CA GLN A 265 10.60 14.83 12.06
C GLN A 265 9.21 15.36 11.69
N SER A 266 8.15 14.88 12.35
CA SER A 266 6.75 15.20 12.01
C SER A 266 6.39 14.93 10.54
N MET A 267 7.09 14.00 9.89
CA MET A 267 6.82 13.55 8.53
C MET A 267 5.92 12.32 8.56
N ARG A 268 4.70 12.45 8.02
CA ARG A 268 3.77 11.33 7.94
C ARG A 268 3.89 10.62 6.58
N PRO A 269 4.11 9.29 6.54
CA PRO A 269 3.97 8.53 5.31
C PRO A 269 2.58 8.70 4.70
N SER A 270 2.50 8.92 3.39
CA SER A 270 1.21 9.11 2.70
C SER A 270 0.42 7.81 2.55
N PHE A 271 1.13 6.68 2.54
CA PHE A 271 0.57 5.36 2.35
C PHE A 271 1.52 4.32 2.95
N VAL A 272 0.97 3.32 3.64
CA VAL A 272 1.73 2.23 4.25
C VAL A 272 0.99 0.91 4.00
N ILE A 273 1.72 -0.11 3.56
CA ILE A 273 1.22 -1.49 3.45
C ILE A 273 1.82 -2.29 4.60
N TYR A 274 0.93 -2.94 5.35
CA TYR A 274 1.27 -3.85 6.43
C TYR A 274 0.93 -5.30 6.07
N ARG A 275 1.68 -6.24 6.65
CA ARG A 275 1.33 -7.66 6.75
C ARG A 275 1.31 -8.03 8.23
N GLY A 276 0.14 -7.98 8.86
CA GLY A 276 0.06 -8.00 10.32
C GLY A 276 0.76 -6.75 10.89
N SER A 277 1.69 -6.93 11.83
CA SER A 277 2.53 -5.83 12.36
C SER A 277 3.73 -5.49 11.47
N LYS A 278 4.00 -6.27 10.41
CA LYS A 278 5.19 -6.10 9.57
C LYS A 278 4.97 -5.04 8.51
N ILE A 279 5.87 -4.06 8.43
CA ILE A 279 5.89 -3.09 7.33
C ILE A 279 6.37 -3.80 6.05
N GLN A 280 5.67 -3.59 4.95
CA GLN A 280 6.02 -4.16 3.63
C GLN A 280 6.42 -3.09 2.63
N MET A 281 5.79 -1.92 2.73
CA MET A 281 6.10 -0.75 1.92
C MET A 281 5.52 0.49 2.58
N PHE A 282 6.16 1.63 2.38
CA PHE A 282 5.52 2.93 2.60
C PHE A 282 6.02 3.99 1.62
N ASN A 283 5.23 5.04 1.45
CA ASN A 283 5.54 6.17 0.57
C ASN A 283 5.66 7.48 1.36
N VAL A 284 6.56 8.33 0.91
CA VAL A 284 6.68 9.73 1.34
C VAL A 284 6.36 10.62 0.13
N GLN A 285 5.10 11.06 0.03
CA GLN A 285 4.56 11.72 -1.17
C GLN A 285 5.30 13.02 -1.53
N SER A 286 5.68 13.83 -0.55
CA SER A 286 6.40 15.11 -0.75
C SER A 286 7.70 14.92 -1.53
N LEU A 287 8.40 13.81 -1.26
CA LEU A 287 9.66 13.43 -1.89
C LEU A 287 9.49 12.42 -3.03
N GLN A 288 8.27 11.90 -3.25
CA GLN A 288 8.02 10.78 -4.17
C GLN A 288 8.92 9.57 -3.89
N ILE A 289 9.33 9.39 -2.63
CA ILE A 289 10.18 8.27 -2.21
C ILE A 289 9.29 7.08 -1.87
N ARG A 290 9.70 5.91 -2.34
CA ARG A 290 9.09 4.62 -2.01
C ARG A 290 10.09 3.81 -1.21
N VAL A 291 9.67 3.24 -0.09
CA VAL A 291 10.47 2.27 0.66
C VAL A 291 9.77 0.92 0.53
N ILE A 292 10.47 -0.09 0.01
CA ILE A 292 9.89 -1.41 -0.28
C ILE A 292 10.75 -2.54 0.29
N ASP A 293 10.10 -3.65 0.61
CA ASP A 293 10.76 -4.87 1.05
C ASP A 293 11.14 -5.77 -0.14
N SER A 294 12.45 -5.96 -0.37
CA SER A 294 12.94 -6.87 -1.41
C SER A 294 12.53 -8.33 -1.17
N PHE A 295 12.23 -8.73 0.08
CA PHE A 295 11.76 -10.08 0.42
C PHE A 295 10.42 -10.43 -0.23
N ASN A 296 9.63 -9.42 -0.62
CA ASN A 296 8.39 -9.61 -1.38
C ASN A 296 8.60 -10.01 -2.84
N PHE A 297 9.83 -9.86 -3.33
CA PHE A 297 10.27 -10.31 -4.65
C PHE A 297 11.16 -11.54 -4.56
N LEU A 298 12.03 -11.57 -3.54
CA LEU A 298 13.05 -12.59 -3.32
C LEU A 298 12.78 -13.29 -1.97
N PRO A 299 11.81 -14.21 -1.88
CA PRO A 299 11.33 -14.78 -0.61
C PRO A 299 12.27 -15.88 -0.07
N MET A 300 13.54 -15.52 0.14
CA MET A 300 14.58 -16.39 0.68
C MET A 300 15.57 -15.54 1.48
N ALA A 301 16.32 -16.18 2.38
CA ALA A 301 17.35 -15.49 3.16
C ALA A 301 18.42 -14.86 2.25
N LEU A 302 18.96 -13.71 2.67
CA LEU A 302 19.99 -12.97 1.94
C LEU A 302 21.20 -13.84 1.56
N ALA A 303 21.64 -14.73 2.46
CA ALA A 303 22.73 -15.69 2.23
C ALA A 303 22.49 -16.64 1.04
N LYS A 304 21.24 -16.89 0.65
CA LYS A 304 20.88 -17.78 -0.47
C LYS A 304 20.85 -17.05 -1.82
N LEU A 305 20.80 -15.71 -1.82
CA LEU A 305 20.70 -14.92 -3.05
C LEU A 305 21.93 -15.06 -3.96
N PRO A 306 23.18 -15.08 -3.48
CA PRO A 306 24.34 -15.25 -4.36
C PRO A 306 24.26 -16.53 -5.19
N LYS A 307 23.94 -17.66 -4.54
CA LYS A 307 23.76 -18.95 -5.22
C LYS A 307 22.56 -18.93 -6.18
N ALA A 308 21.44 -18.34 -5.77
CA ALA A 308 20.22 -18.28 -6.60
C ALA A 308 20.42 -17.47 -7.88
N PHE A 309 21.27 -16.44 -7.84
CA PHE A 309 21.52 -15.53 -8.96
C PHE A 309 22.88 -15.72 -9.66
N GLN A 310 23.63 -16.76 -9.30
CA GLN A 310 24.96 -17.06 -9.84
C GLN A 310 25.90 -15.84 -9.70
N LEU A 311 25.90 -15.24 -8.52
CA LEU A 311 26.79 -14.12 -8.18
C LEU A 311 28.06 -14.68 -7.54
N ASP A 312 28.85 -15.35 -8.37
CA ASP A 312 30.09 -16.01 -7.94
C ASP A 312 31.05 -14.99 -7.30
N ALA A 313 31.79 -15.43 -6.27
CA ALA A 313 32.62 -14.63 -5.36
C ALA A 313 31.90 -13.87 -4.22
N LEU A 314 30.58 -14.05 -4.03
CA LEU A 314 29.87 -13.50 -2.87
C LEU A 314 29.35 -14.61 -1.95
N ALA A 315 29.81 -14.61 -0.70
CA ALA A 315 29.25 -15.42 0.37
C ALA A 315 28.98 -14.52 1.57
N LYS A 316 27.79 -14.68 2.18
CA LYS A 316 27.48 -14.00 3.43
C LYS A 316 28.37 -14.58 4.54
N GLY A 317 29.08 -13.71 5.25
CA GLY A 317 29.92 -14.11 6.39
C GLY A 317 29.10 -14.40 7.65
N TYR A 318 29.79 -14.73 8.74
CA TYR A 318 29.20 -14.88 10.07
C TYR A 318 29.53 -13.66 10.92
N PHE A 319 28.54 -13.14 11.66
CA PHE A 319 28.70 -11.96 12.50
C PHE A 319 28.10 -12.18 13.89
N PRO A 320 28.76 -11.74 14.98
CA PRO A 320 28.30 -11.99 16.34
C PRO A 320 27.21 -10.99 16.76
N HIS A 321 26.00 -11.14 16.26
CA HIS A 321 24.89 -10.20 16.48
C HIS A 321 24.61 -9.87 17.95
N PHE A 322 24.75 -10.84 18.87
CA PHE A 322 24.52 -10.59 20.30
C PHE A 322 25.70 -9.91 21.01
N PHE A 323 26.85 -9.79 20.33
CA PHE A 323 28.03 -9.07 20.79
C PHE A 323 27.95 -7.58 20.50
N THR A 324 27.02 -7.14 19.63
CA THR A 324 26.69 -5.73 19.36
C THR A 324 26.06 -5.06 20.58
N ARG A 325 26.91 -4.71 21.53
CA ARG A 325 26.61 -4.04 22.79
C ARG A 325 27.56 -2.88 22.97
N ARG A 326 27.14 -1.89 23.76
CA ARG A 326 27.93 -0.69 24.02
C ARG A 326 29.38 -0.99 24.44
N GLU A 327 29.57 -1.89 25.39
CA GLU A 327 30.87 -2.30 25.95
C GLU A 327 31.82 -2.91 24.91
N HIS A 328 31.29 -3.48 23.81
CA HIS A 328 32.07 -4.17 22.79
C HIS A 328 32.29 -3.35 21.50
N LEU A 329 31.72 -2.15 21.38
CA LEU A 329 31.80 -1.36 20.14
C LEU A 329 33.24 -0.96 19.75
N ASN A 330 34.16 -0.94 20.71
CA ASN A 330 35.58 -0.66 20.49
C ASN A 330 36.48 -1.89 20.73
N TYR A 331 35.88 -3.09 20.78
CA TYR A 331 36.60 -4.32 21.09
C TYR A 331 37.58 -4.69 19.98
N VAL A 332 38.83 -4.96 20.38
CA VAL A 332 39.90 -5.52 19.56
C VAL A 332 40.55 -6.64 20.36
N GLY A 333 40.45 -7.87 19.87
CA GLY A 333 40.94 -9.03 20.63
C GLY A 333 40.62 -10.36 19.95
N PRO A 334 40.60 -11.49 20.68
CA PRO A 334 40.18 -12.78 20.15
C PRO A 334 38.73 -12.77 19.62
N TYR A 335 38.41 -13.69 18.71
CA TYR A 335 37.04 -13.83 18.18
C TYR A 335 36.02 -14.08 19.32
N PRO A 336 34.83 -13.42 19.28
CA PRO A 336 33.81 -13.59 20.32
C PRO A 336 33.34 -15.04 20.48
N PRO A 337 32.95 -15.49 21.68
CA PRO A 337 32.41 -16.84 21.88
C PRO A 337 31.24 -17.21 20.96
N VAL A 338 31.14 -18.50 20.59
CA VAL A 338 30.13 -19.03 19.64
C VAL A 338 28.69 -18.63 19.93
N GLN A 339 28.32 -18.49 21.21
CA GLN A 339 26.98 -18.11 21.65
C GLN A 339 26.54 -16.73 21.11
N TYR A 340 27.49 -15.85 20.79
CA TYR A 340 27.17 -14.52 20.28
C TYR A 340 26.74 -14.49 18.81
N TYR A 341 26.90 -15.60 18.08
CA TYR A 341 26.55 -15.74 16.66
C TYR A 341 25.16 -16.36 16.42
N ALA A 342 24.38 -16.62 17.48
CA ALA A 342 23.07 -17.26 17.38
C ALA A 342 23.05 -18.64 16.68
N PRO A 343 23.93 -19.60 17.05
CA PRO A 343 24.04 -20.89 16.36
C PRO A 343 22.74 -21.73 16.42
N ASP A 344 21.89 -21.52 17.42
CA ASP A 344 20.61 -22.21 17.57
C ASP A 344 19.53 -21.73 16.59
N SER A 345 19.75 -20.59 15.93
CA SER A 345 18.89 -20.08 14.86
C SER A 345 19.29 -20.58 13.47
N MET A 346 20.45 -21.23 13.36
CA MET A 346 20.99 -21.75 12.10
C MET A 346 20.39 -23.11 11.75
N SER A 347 20.37 -23.44 10.44
CA SER A 347 20.11 -24.82 10.02
C SER A 347 21.25 -25.73 10.45
N ILE A 348 21.02 -27.05 10.49
CA ILE A 348 22.04 -28.03 10.86
C ILE A 348 23.27 -27.89 9.94
N ASP A 349 23.06 -27.79 8.63
CA ASP A 349 24.14 -27.65 7.64
C ASP A 349 24.92 -26.34 7.81
N ASP A 350 24.22 -25.23 8.09
CA ASP A 350 24.86 -23.92 8.25
C ASP A 350 25.61 -23.84 9.60
N ARG A 351 25.08 -24.48 10.65
CA ARG A 351 25.73 -24.56 11.96
C ARG A 351 27.06 -25.33 11.89
N THR A 352 27.11 -26.44 11.14
CA THR A 352 28.36 -27.19 10.93
C THR A 352 29.41 -26.33 10.24
N LYS A 353 29.05 -25.68 9.13
CA LYS A 353 29.96 -24.76 8.40
C LYS A 353 30.42 -23.58 9.26
N PHE A 354 29.54 -23.05 10.11
CA PHE A 354 29.86 -22.00 11.06
C PHE A 354 30.91 -22.46 12.08
N LEU A 355 30.73 -23.64 12.67
CA LEU A 355 31.67 -24.16 13.67
C LEU A 355 33.05 -24.43 13.06
N ASP A 356 33.10 -24.99 11.85
CA ASP A 356 34.38 -25.20 11.12
C ASP A 356 35.07 -23.85 10.83
N TRP A 357 34.32 -22.87 10.34
CA TRP A 357 34.83 -21.51 10.11
C TRP A 357 35.34 -20.88 11.42
N TYR A 358 34.58 -20.98 12.49
CA TYR A 358 34.91 -20.40 13.80
C TYR A 358 36.19 -21.02 14.37
N GLN A 359 36.30 -22.35 14.32
CA GLN A 359 37.47 -23.07 14.80
C GLN A 359 38.72 -22.67 14.01
N ASN A 360 38.61 -22.51 12.69
CA ASN A 360 39.71 -22.03 11.86
C ASN A 360 40.15 -20.61 12.23
N LYS A 361 39.21 -19.69 12.50
CA LYS A 361 39.51 -18.31 12.93
C LYS A 361 40.18 -18.22 14.31
N VAL A 362 39.74 -19.05 15.26
CA VAL A 362 40.36 -19.10 16.59
C VAL A 362 41.74 -19.74 16.52
N THR A 363 41.89 -20.82 15.75
CA THR A 363 43.18 -21.55 15.63
C THR A 363 44.23 -20.75 14.87
N SER A 364 43.83 -19.91 13.91
CA SER A 364 44.77 -19.03 13.20
C SER A 364 45.30 -17.88 14.05
N GLY A 365 44.74 -17.63 15.23
CA GLY A 365 45.11 -16.51 16.09
C GLY A 365 44.77 -15.14 15.50
N GLU A 366 43.82 -15.08 14.56
CA GLU A 366 43.42 -13.84 13.90
C GLU A 366 42.75 -12.88 14.90
N VAL A 367 43.17 -11.62 14.89
CA VAL A 367 42.61 -10.58 15.76
C VAL A 367 41.27 -10.11 15.18
N PHE A 368 40.24 -10.18 16.00
CA PHE A 368 38.92 -9.66 15.71
C PHE A 368 38.83 -8.18 16.12
N ASP A 369 38.63 -7.32 15.13
CA ASP A 369 38.34 -5.89 15.30
C ASP A 369 36.85 -5.67 15.02
N PHE A 370 36.08 -5.39 16.09
CA PHE A 370 34.62 -5.35 16.00
C PHE A 370 34.12 -4.30 14.99
N GLN A 371 34.72 -3.12 14.95
CA GLN A 371 34.28 -2.06 14.04
C GLN A 371 34.55 -2.41 12.58
N LYS A 372 35.74 -2.95 12.30
CA LYS A 372 36.10 -3.37 10.94
C LYS A 372 35.22 -4.50 10.44
N GLU A 373 35.00 -5.52 11.27
CA GLU A 373 34.18 -6.68 10.89
C GLU A 373 32.69 -6.31 10.75
N MET A 374 32.16 -5.41 11.59
CA MET A 374 30.78 -4.92 11.47
C MET A 374 30.55 -4.13 10.18
N ILE A 375 31.49 -3.21 9.84
CA ILE A 375 31.42 -2.45 8.59
C ILE A 375 31.48 -3.40 7.39
N LYS A 376 32.44 -4.32 7.39
CA LYS A 376 32.64 -5.29 6.31
C LYS A 376 31.42 -6.21 6.13
N TYR A 377 30.82 -6.67 7.22
CA TYR A 377 29.62 -7.50 7.20
C TYR A 377 28.42 -6.75 6.60
N CYS A 378 28.10 -5.57 7.14
CA CYS A 378 26.97 -4.78 6.68
C CYS A 378 27.15 -4.33 5.21
N GLN A 379 28.37 -3.95 4.80
CA GLN A 379 28.70 -3.68 3.39
C GLN A 379 28.46 -4.90 2.49
N SER A 380 28.85 -6.10 2.94
CA SER A 380 28.63 -7.35 2.21
C SER A 380 27.14 -7.63 2.02
N ASP A 381 26.35 -7.47 3.08
CA ASP A 381 24.89 -7.67 3.04
C ASP A 381 24.21 -6.71 2.05
N VAL A 382 24.56 -5.42 2.11
CA VAL A 382 24.03 -4.42 1.16
C VAL A 382 24.47 -4.70 -0.27
N ASP A 383 25.71 -5.13 -0.50
CA ASP A 383 26.21 -5.46 -1.84
C ASP A 383 25.52 -6.70 -2.43
N ILE A 384 25.30 -7.74 -1.61
CA ILE A 384 24.51 -8.92 -2.00
C ILE A 384 23.09 -8.49 -2.37
N LEU A 385 22.42 -7.70 -1.52
CA LEU A 385 21.08 -7.20 -1.76
C LEU A 385 21.00 -6.41 -3.08
N ARG A 386 21.92 -5.46 -3.27
CA ARG A 386 22.01 -4.62 -4.46
C ARG A 386 22.17 -5.46 -5.72
N ARG A 387 23.17 -6.34 -5.75
CA ARG A 387 23.47 -7.15 -6.95
C ARG A 387 22.35 -8.15 -7.25
N ALA A 388 21.77 -8.79 -6.24
CA ALA A 388 20.64 -9.70 -6.43
C ALA A 388 19.41 -8.99 -6.99
N CYS A 389 19.04 -7.83 -6.43
CA CYS A 389 17.91 -7.04 -6.93
C CYS A 389 18.13 -6.55 -8.36
N LEU A 390 19.33 -6.06 -8.69
CA LEU A 390 19.67 -5.61 -10.03
C LEU A 390 19.71 -6.78 -11.02
N LYS A 391 20.23 -7.95 -10.63
CA LYS A 391 20.22 -9.16 -11.47
C LYS A 391 18.80 -9.64 -11.73
N PHE A 392 17.93 -9.66 -10.71
CA PHE A 392 16.51 -9.99 -10.87
C PHE A 392 15.81 -9.03 -11.84
N LYS A 393 16.03 -7.72 -11.69
CA LYS A 393 15.51 -6.68 -12.60
C LYS A 393 15.97 -6.93 -14.04
N ASN A 394 17.26 -7.22 -14.25
CA ASN A 394 17.81 -7.44 -15.59
C ASN A 394 17.26 -8.71 -16.23
N LEU A 395 17.23 -9.83 -15.49
CA LEU A 395 16.63 -11.08 -15.97
C LEU A 395 15.17 -10.90 -16.39
N LEU A 396 14.38 -10.14 -15.60
CA LEU A 396 13.01 -9.83 -15.98
C LEU A 396 12.93 -8.94 -17.22
N ASN A 397 13.78 -7.92 -17.31
CA ASN A 397 13.86 -7.04 -18.47
C ASN A 397 14.22 -7.81 -19.75
N ASP A 398 15.11 -8.80 -19.66
CA ASP A 398 15.53 -9.62 -20.79
C ASP A 398 14.42 -10.61 -21.19
N ALA A 399 13.85 -11.30 -20.19
CA ALA A 399 12.75 -12.23 -20.40
C ALA A 399 11.52 -11.55 -20.99
N THR A 400 11.23 -10.31 -20.57
CA THR A 400 10.12 -9.53 -21.12
C THR A 400 10.52 -8.77 -22.39
N GLY A 401 11.76 -8.32 -22.57
CA GLY A 401 12.15 -7.49 -23.72
C GLY A 401 12.51 -8.24 -25.00
N SER A 402 12.86 -9.53 -24.90
CA SER A 402 13.44 -10.33 -26.00
C SER A 402 12.57 -10.44 -27.26
N ASP A 403 11.24 -10.38 -27.13
CA ASP A 403 10.28 -10.43 -28.25
C ASP A 403 10.04 -9.08 -28.95
N GLY A 404 10.88 -8.08 -28.64
CA GLY A 404 10.75 -6.70 -29.13
C GLY A 404 9.50 -6.00 -28.61
N GLY A 405 8.85 -6.53 -27.56
CA GLY A 405 7.72 -5.95 -26.89
C GLY A 405 8.10 -5.07 -25.69
N ILE A 406 7.13 -4.79 -24.82
CA ILE A 406 7.30 -3.88 -23.68
C ILE A 406 8.26 -4.47 -22.63
N LYS A 407 9.27 -3.70 -22.19
CA LYS A 407 10.09 -4.03 -21.01
C LYS A 407 9.33 -3.69 -19.72
N ILE A 408 9.46 -4.54 -18.71
CA ILE A 408 8.70 -4.40 -17.47
C ILE A 408 9.63 -4.13 -16.30
N ASP A 409 9.36 -3.03 -15.59
CA ASP A 409 10.10 -2.65 -14.40
C ASP A 409 9.71 -3.53 -13.20
N ALA A 410 10.64 -4.38 -12.78
CA ALA A 410 10.47 -5.31 -11.66
C ALA A 410 9.94 -4.64 -10.38
N PHE A 411 10.38 -3.41 -10.10
CA PHE A 411 10.13 -2.73 -8.83
C PHE A 411 9.09 -1.61 -8.95
N ALA A 412 8.39 -1.51 -10.08
CA ALA A 412 7.17 -0.69 -10.17
C ALA A 412 6.07 -1.22 -9.26
N SER A 413 5.99 -2.54 -9.10
CA SER A 413 5.09 -3.24 -8.18
C SER A 413 5.63 -3.26 -6.73
N CYS A 414 4.84 -3.73 -5.77
CA CYS A 414 5.25 -3.93 -4.36
C CYS A 414 5.57 -5.39 -4.03
N THR A 415 5.03 -6.34 -4.79
CA THR A 415 5.20 -7.78 -4.58
C THR A 415 5.43 -8.50 -5.90
N ILE A 416 6.00 -9.70 -5.82
CA ILE A 416 6.15 -10.58 -7.00
C ILE A 416 4.80 -10.94 -7.63
N ALA A 417 3.73 -11.10 -6.84
CA ALA A 417 2.41 -11.42 -7.37
C ALA A 417 1.83 -10.26 -8.20
N SER A 418 1.95 -9.03 -7.69
CA SER A 418 1.56 -7.83 -8.45
C SER A 418 2.41 -7.67 -9.72
N LEU A 419 3.71 -7.97 -9.63
CA LEU A 419 4.61 -7.96 -10.78
C LEU A 419 4.23 -8.99 -11.84
N CYS A 420 3.95 -10.25 -11.45
CA CYS A 420 3.49 -11.28 -12.37
C CYS A 420 2.17 -10.88 -13.06
N MET A 421 1.26 -10.24 -12.32
CA MET A 421 0.02 -9.71 -12.88
C MET A 421 0.27 -8.57 -13.87
N GLU A 422 1.25 -7.70 -13.61
CA GLU A 422 1.68 -6.65 -14.53
C GLU A 422 2.29 -7.25 -15.81
N VAL A 423 3.14 -8.27 -15.68
CA VAL A 423 3.68 -9.06 -16.80
C VAL A 423 2.54 -9.64 -17.62
N PHE A 424 1.61 -10.34 -16.98
CA PHE A 424 0.44 -10.90 -17.66
C PHE A 424 -0.34 -9.82 -18.44
N LYS A 425 -0.71 -8.72 -17.78
CA LYS A 425 -1.51 -7.64 -18.38
C LYS A 425 -0.82 -6.93 -19.55
N LYS A 426 0.51 -6.77 -19.51
CA LYS A 426 1.27 -6.08 -20.57
C LYS A 426 1.65 -7.00 -21.71
N LYS A 427 1.99 -8.26 -21.44
CA LYS A 427 2.54 -9.22 -22.41
C LYS A 427 1.49 -10.16 -23.00
N PHE A 428 0.65 -10.73 -22.15
CA PHE A 428 -0.14 -11.91 -22.49
C PHE A 428 -1.65 -11.62 -22.60
N LEU A 429 -2.12 -10.51 -22.02
CA LEU A 429 -3.52 -10.10 -22.13
C LEU A 429 -3.80 -9.56 -23.54
N ARG A 430 -4.46 -10.39 -24.36
CA ARG A 430 -4.99 -9.96 -25.66
C ARG A 430 -6.23 -9.12 -25.46
N GLU A 431 -6.22 -7.90 -25.97
CA GLU A 431 -7.39 -7.03 -26.00
C GLU A 431 -8.00 -7.01 -27.38
N GLU A 432 -9.32 -7.10 -27.48
CA GLU A 432 -10.04 -6.89 -28.74
C GLU A 432 -10.44 -5.42 -28.87
N TRP A 433 -10.24 -4.88 -30.05
CA TRP A 433 -10.46 -3.49 -30.40
C TRP A 433 -11.18 -3.38 -31.75
N ARG A 434 -11.78 -2.23 -32.02
CA ARG A 434 -12.13 -1.79 -33.37
C ARG A 434 -11.40 -0.49 -33.66
N VAL A 435 -10.98 -0.31 -34.91
CA VAL A 435 -10.28 0.91 -35.35
C VAL A 435 -11.02 1.51 -36.54
N LEU A 436 -11.25 2.81 -36.50
CA LEU A 436 -11.77 3.58 -37.61
C LEU A 436 -10.59 3.99 -38.49
N VAL A 437 -10.58 3.54 -39.72
CA VAL A 437 -9.55 3.88 -40.70
C VAL A 437 -10.10 4.85 -41.73
N GLY A 438 -9.25 5.71 -42.27
CA GLY A 438 -9.60 6.59 -43.37
C GLY A 438 -8.36 7.16 -44.04
N THR A 439 -8.57 7.82 -45.17
CA THR A 439 -7.55 8.53 -45.93
C THR A 439 -6.94 9.67 -45.10
N PRO A 440 -5.63 9.96 -45.24
CA PRO A 440 -5.04 11.15 -44.65
C PRO A 440 -5.60 12.39 -45.34
N ILE A 441 -6.17 13.33 -44.58
CA ILE A 441 -6.57 14.63 -45.13
C ILE A 441 -5.30 15.37 -45.52
N ALA A 442 -5.13 15.71 -46.82
CA ALA A 442 -4.02 16.53 -47.27
C ALA A 442 -4.10 17.90 -46.60
N ALA A 443 -3.06 18.29 -45.85
CA ALA A 443 -3.02 19.54 -45.08
C ALA A 443 -3.04 20.83 -45.95
N ASN A 444 -3.09 20.71 -47.29
CA ASN A 444 -2.96 21.84 -48.22
C ASN A 444 -4.26 22.28 -48.92
N GLU A 445 -5.42 21.63 -48.70
CA GLU A 445 -6.68 22.00 -49.39
C GLU A 445 -7.67 22.80 -48.54
N ALA A 446 -7.26 23.30 -47.37
CA ALA A 446 -8.13 24.12 -46.51
C ALA A 446 -8.29 25.60 -46.98
N ARG A 447 -7.95 25.95 -48.23
CA ARG A 447 -8.02 27.35 -48.72
C ARG A 447 -8.86 27.62 -49.95
N ASN A 448 -9.31 26.63 -50.71
CA ASN A 448 -10.20 26.89 -51.84
C ASN A 448 -11.52 26.14 -51.68
N ASN A 449 -12.60 26.90 -51.51
CA ASN A 449 -13.99 26.43 -51.57
C ASN A 449 -14.30 25.91 -52.98
N VAL A 450 -13.88 24.68 -53.26
CA VAL A 450 -14.36 23.92 -54.41
C VAL A 450 -14.74 22.53 -53.89
N SER A 451 -16.04 22.25 -54.01
CA SER A 451 -16.69 20.94 -54.09
C SER A 451 -16.06 19.77 -53.32
N LYS A 452 -16.74 19.32 -52.26
CA LYS A 452 -16.50 18.04 -51.54
C LYS A 452 -16.02 16.94 -52.51
N PRO A 453 -14.81 16.38 -52.32
CA PRO A 453 -14.46 15.12 -52.94
C PRO A 453 -15.35 14.01 -52.37
N VAL A 454 -15.58 13.04 -53.25
CA VAL A 454 -16.36 11.80 -53.12
C VAL A 454 -16.05 11.06 -51.82
N ASP A 455 -17.09 10.51 -51.19
CA ASP A 455 -17.13 9.66 -49.99
C ASP A 455 -15.75 9.24 -49.44
N ASP A 456 -15.29 9.94 -48.40
CA ASP A 456 -14.26 9.42 -47.51
C ASP A 456 -14.82 8.14 -46.87
N GLU A 457 -14.52 6.97 -47.45
CA GLU A 457 -14.94 5.67 -46.92
C GLU A 457 -14.24 5.40 -45.59
N GLU A 458 -14.83 5.91 -44.50
CA GLU A 458 -14.43 5.58 -43.15
C GLU A 458 -14.95 4.18 -42.80
N GLU A 459 -14.03 3.24 -42.60
CA GLU A 459 -14.38 1.85 -42.29
C GLU A 459 -13.95 1.49 -40.85
N TRP A 460 -14.82 0.77 -40.14
CA TRP A 460 -14.47 0.17 -38.85
C TRP A 460 -13.92 -1.24 -39.00
N LEU A 461 -12.60 -1.37 -38.93
CA LEU A 461 -11.91 -2.66 -38.97
C LEU A 461 -11.75 -3.27 -37.57
N ASN A 462 -11.72 -4.61 -37.52
CA ASN A 462 -11.40 -5.35 -36.31
C ASN A 462 -9.90 -5.21 -36.01
N ALA A 463 -9.56 -5.04 -34.74
CA ALA A 463 -8.21 -4.92 -34.25
C ALA A 463 -8.01 -5.75 -32.98
N PHE A 464 -6.77 -6.07 -32.65
CA PHE A 464 -6.43 -6.53 -31.31
C PHE A 464 -5.09 -5.94 -30.87
N LYS A 465 -4.93 -5.79 -29.55
CA LYS A 465 -3.67 -5.38 -28.94
C LYS A 465 -3.11 -6.56 -28.14
N LEU A 466 -1.83 -6.88 -28.35
CA LEU A 466 -1.11 -7.90 -27.60
C LEU A 466 0.34 -7.44 -27.46
N ASN A 467 0.92 -7.59 -26.27
CA ASN A 467 2.30 -7.19 -26.01
C ASN A 467 2.59 -5.72 -26.41
N GLY A 468 1.66 -4.81 -26.09
CA GLY A 468 1.75 -3.39 -26.45
C GLY A 468 1.48 -3.06 -27.92
N LYS A 469 1.51 -4.04 -28.82
CA LYS A 469 1.41 -3.84 -30.27
C LYS A 469 -0.01 -4.10 -30.76
N MET A 470 -0.50 -3.20 -31.61
CA MET A 470 -1.81 -3.35 -32.24
C MET A 470 -1.69 -4.00 -33.61
N LYS A 471 -2.59 -4.92 -33.90
CA LYS A 471 -2.80 -5.53 -35.22
C LYS A 471 -4.21 -5.25 -35.70
N VAL A 472 -4.34 -4.94 -36.99
CA VAL A 472 -5.60 -4.69 -37.68
C VAL A 472 -5.87 -5.85 -38.62
N PHE A 473 -7.11 -6.32 -38.67
CA PHE A 473 -7.57 -7.33 -39.61
C PHE A 473 -7.99 -6.65 -40.90
N HIS A 474 -7.32 -6.96 -42.00
CA HIS A 474 -7.63 -6.40 -43.31
C HIS A 474 -7.33 -7.44 -44.39
N GLN A 475 -8.26 -7.65 -45.32
CA GLN A 475 -8.15 -8.63 -46.42
C GLN A 475 -7.75 -10.04 -45.93
N GLY A 476 -8.46 -10.56 -44.93
CA GLY A 476 -8.28 -11.94 -44.45
C GLY A 476 -7.06 -12.20 -43.57
N CYS A 477 -6.21 -11.19 -43.29
CA CYS A 477 -5.00 -11.37 -42.48
C CYS A 477 -4.82 -10.28 -41.42
N TRP A 478 -4.07 -10.62 -40.35
CA TRP A 478 -3.74 -9.70 -39.27
C TRP A 478 -2.40 -9.01 -39.54
N LYS A 479 -2.42 -7.69 -39.72
CA LYS A 479 -1.22 -6.88 -39.99
C LYS A 479 -0.94 -5.93 -38.82
N TYR A 480 0.33 -5.74 -38.46
CA TYR A 480 0.69 -4.67 -37.51
C TYR A 480 0.35 -3.31 -38.10
N VAL A 481 -0.04 -2.34 -37.25
CA VAL A 481 -0.47 -1.00 -37.69
C VAL A 481 0.53 -0.36 -38.67
N ASN A 482 1.82 -0.38 -38.35
CA ASN A 482 2.85 0.20 -39.22
C ASN A 482 2.91 -0.45 -40.62
N ILE A 483 2.67 -1.77 -40.72
CA ILE A 483 2.63 -2.50 -41.99
C ILE A 483 1.31 -2.21 -42.73
N PHE A 484 0.19 -2.22 -42.01
CA PHE A 484 -1.13 -1.89 -42.54
C PHE A 484 -1.15 -0.50 -43.16
N GLU A 485 -0.71 0.52 -42.42
CA GLU A 485 -0.69 1.90 -42.90
C GLU A 485 0.24 2.08 -44.11
N ARG A 486 1.40 1.39 -44.12
CA ARG A 486 2.33 1.43 -45.27
C ARG A 486 1.74 0.78 -46.52
N GLN A 487 0.98 -0.31 -46.39
CA GLN A 487 0.44 -1.06 -47.53
C GLN A 487 -0.87 -0.49 -48.07
N THR A 488 -1.70 0.11 -47.21
CA THR A 488 -3.03 0.61 -47.61
C THR A 488 -3.09 2.11 -47.80
N GLY A 489 -2.13 2.87 -47.23
CA GLY A 489 -2.18 4.34 -47.18
C GLY A 489 -3.21 4.89 -46.17
N LEU A 490 -4.05 4.03 -45.57
CA LEU A 490 -5.05 4.42 -44.57
C LEU A 490 -4.41 4.66 -43.21
N LYS A 491 -4.96 5.60 -42.43
CA LYS A 491 -4.55 5.91 -41.06
C LYS A 491 -5.65 5.61 -40.05
N ILE A 492 -5.26 5.20 -38.85
CA ILE A 492 -6.21 5.01 -37.75
C ILE A 492 -6.62 6.38 -37.18
N LYS A 493 -7.89 6.76 -37.38
CA LYS A 493 -8.47 8.00 -36.84
C LYS A 493 -8.99 7.83 -35.41
N LYS A 494 -9.62 6.69 -35.11
CA LYS A 494 -10.19 6.37 -33.78
C LYS A 494 -9.98 4.90 -33.43
N SER A 495 -9.91 4.61 -32.13
CA SER A 495 -9.87 3.24 -31.61
C SER A 495 -10.90 3.06 -30.50
N LEU A 496 -11.56 1.91 -30.51
CA LEU A 496 -12.60 1.54 -29.55
C LEU A 496 -12.24 0.20 -28.92
N PHE A 497 -12.08 0.18 -27.61
CA PHE A 497 -11.88 -1.07 -26.87
C PHE A 497 -13.19 -1.86 -26.84
N VAL A 498 -13.13 -3.15 -27.16
CA VAL A 498 -14.29 -4.04 -27.15
C VAL A 498 -14.29 -4.88 -25.87
N ARG A 499 -13.28 -5.75 -25.69
CA ARG A 499 -13.20 -6.67 -24.54
C ARG A 499 -11.80 -7.20 -24.33
N SER A 500 -11.60 -7.93 -23.23
CA SER A 500 -10.43 -8.77 -23.01
C SER A 500 -10.85 -10.07 -22.30
N PRO A 501 -9.99 -11.09 -22.21
CA PRO A 501 -10.30 -12.34 -21.52
C PRO A 501 -10.61 -12.21 -20.02
N ILE A 502 -10.22 -11.10 -19.39
CA ILE A 502 -10.42 -10.90 -17.95
C ILE A 502 -11.55 -9.92 -17.73
N ALA A 503 -12.68 -10.39 -17.21
CA ALA A 503 -13.71 -9.52 -16.68
C ALA A 503 -13.18 -8.77 -15.45
N ARG A 504 -13.42 -7.47 -15.39
CA ARG A 504 -13.11 -6.62 -14.24
C ARG A 504 -14.26 -6.76 -13.24
N PRO A 505 -14.00 -7.25 -12.01
CA PRO A 505 -15.03 -7.31 -10.99
C PRO A 505 -15.63 -5.93 -10.76
N PRO A 506 -16.94 -5.82 -10.52
CA PRO A 506 -17.53 -4.54 -10.19
C PRO A 506 -16.87 -3.95 -8.96
N ALA A 507 -16.80 -2.62 -8.87
CA ALA A 507 -16.19 -1.96 -7.70
C ALA A 507 -16.85 -2.36 -6.37
N ASN A 508 -18.09 -2.87 -6.42
CA ASN A 508 -18.85 -3.36 -5.26
C ASN A 508 -19.11 -4.89 -5.32
N GLY A 509 -18.36 -5.65 -6.13
CA GLY A 509 -18.51 -7.11 -6.28
C GLY A 509 -19.63 -7.60 -7.22
N TYR A 510 -19.74 -8.92 -7.36
CA TYR A 510 -20.61 -9.62 -8.35
C TYR A 510 -22.06 -9.83 -7.88
N VAL A 511 -22.57 -9.02 -6.96
CA VAL A 511 -23.90 -9.25 -6.39
C VAL A 511 -24.87 -8.14 -6.80
N SER A 512 -25.99 -8.54 -7.38
CA SER A 512 -27.16 -7.70 -7.68
C SER A 512 -28.00 -7.37 -6.43
N GLN A 513 -27.54 -7.75 -5.23
CA GLN A 513 -28.27 -7.53 -3.98
C GLN A 513 -27.80 -6.27 -3.23
N VAL A 514 -28.82 -5.58 -2.73
CA VAL A 514 -28.85 -4.20 -2.25
C VAL A 514 -27.67 -3.85 -1.33
N LYS A 515 -27.11 -2.65 -1.52
CA LYS A 515 -26.09 -2.08 -0.63
C LYS A 515 -26.75 -1.70 0.70
N PHE A 516 -26.35 -2.32 1.81
CA PHE A 516 -26.79 -1.91 3.14
C PHE A 516 -25.68 -1.15 3.88
N SER A 517 -26.05 -0.30 4.83
CA SER A 517 -25.12 0.38 5.72
C SER A 517 -24.86 -0.48 6.96
N LYS A 518 -23.59 -0.74 7.31
CA LYS A 518 -23.24 -1.44 8.56
C LYS A 518 -23.83 -0.75 9.79
N LYS A 519 -23.77 0.59 9.83
CA LYS A 519 -24.39 1.39 10.91
C LYS A 519 -25.90 1.27 10.95
N SER A 520 -26.55 1.15 9.78
CA SER A 520 -27.99 0.91 9.68
C SER A 520 -28.36 -0.44 10.32
N ILE A 521 -27.64 -1.51 9.97
CA ILE A 521 -27.85 -2.84 10.58
C ILE A 521 -27.61 -2.81 12.09
N GLN A 522 -26.50 -2.22 12.55
CA GLN A 522 -26.21 -2.07 13.98
C GLN A 522 -27.35 -1.37 14.74
N TRP A 523 -27.92 -0.32 14.14
CA TRP A 523 -29.05 0.39 14.72
C TRP A 523 -30.32 -0.48 14.79
N LEU A 524 -30.65 -1.20 13.70
CA LEU A 524 -31.84 -2.05 13.66
C LEU A 524 -31.74 -3.24 14.62
N GLU A 525 -30.59 -3.91 14.67
CA GLU A 525 -30.30 -5.00 15.63
C GLU A 525 -30.39 -4.48 17.07
N TRP A 526 -29.89 -3.28 17.34
CA TRP A 526 -30.02 -2.66 18.65
C TRP A 526 -31.47 -2.37 19.04
N LEU A 527 -32.32 -1.93 18.09
CA LEU A 527 -33.74 -1.74 18.35
C LEU A 527 -34.44 -3.06 18.71
N MET A 528 -34.11 -4.13 18.01
CA MET A 528 -34.62 -5.48 18.30
C MET A 528 -34.15 -5.97 19.67
N GLN A 529 -32.87 -5.79 20.00
CA GLN A 529 -32.32 -6.13 21.32
C GLN A 529 -32.99 -5.33 22.44
N LYS A 530 -33.22 -4.03 22.24
CA LYS A 530 -33.86 -3.16 23.23
C LYS A 530 -35.33 -3.51 23.46
N ALA A 531 -36.03 -3.95 22.41
CA ALA A 531 -37.39 -4.48 22.53
C ALA A 531 -37.39 -5.81 23.30
N SER A 532 -36.48 -6.72 22.96
CA SER A 532 -36.32 -8.02 23.62
C SER A 532 -36.06 -7.89 25.13
N ILE A 533 -35.16 -6.97 25.54
CA ILE A 533 -34.90 -6.67 26.96
C ILE A 533 -36.17 -6.21 27.71
N LYS A 534 -37.10 -5.57 27.01
CA LYS A 534 -38.39 -5.11 27.55
C LYS A 534 -39.49 -6.18 27.48
N GLY A 535 -39.17 -7.41 27.09
CA GLY A 535 -40.14 -8.49 26.89
C GLY A 535 -41.01 -8.33 25.65
N GLN A 536 -40.62 -7.46 24.69
CA GLN A 536 -41.36 -7.23 23.45
C GLN A 536 -40.73 -7.99 22.29
N ILE A 537 -41.56 -8.67 21.51
CA ILE A 537 -41.13 -9.31 20.26
C ILE A 537 -41.16 -8.25 19.16
N LEU A 538 -39.98 -7.87 18.66
CA LEU A 538 -39.84 -6.98 17.52
C LEU A 538 -38.92 -7.63 16.49
N ASN A 539 -39.47 -7.98 15.33
CA ASN A 539 -38.73 -8.56 14.22
C ASN A 539 -38.70 -7.58 13.06
N ILE A 540 -37.57 -6.90 12.85
CA ILE A 540 -37.41 -5.91 11.79
C ILE A 540 -36.78 -6.59 10.58
N GLN A 541 -37.50 -6.71 9.47
CA GLN A 541 -36.93 -7.17 8.20
C GLN A 541 -35.88 -6.16 7.72
N HIS A 542 -34.66 -6.61 7.46
CA HIS A 542 -33.55 -5.81 6.92
C HIS A 542 -32.61 -6.66 6.06
N ALA A 543 -31.53 -6.06 5.55
CA ALA A 543 -30.67 -6.69 4.55
C ALA A 543 -30.04 -8.04 4.95
N LEU A 544 -29.75 -8.25 6.24
CA LEU A 544 -29.08 -9.46 6.74
C LEU A 544 -29.97 -10.60 7.28
N ASN A 545 -31.27 -10.41 7.47
CA ASN A 545 -32.13 -11.45 8.07
C ASN A 545 -33.06 -12.10 7.04
N GLY A 546 -32.47 -12.88 6.12
CA GLY A 546 -33.11 -13.90 5.27
C GLY A 546 -34.13 -13.44 4.21
N ARG A 547 -34.75 -12.26 4.37
CA ARG A 547 -35.79 -11.71 3.47
C ARG A 547 -35.31 -10.50 2.67
N GLY A 548 -34.13 -9.95 2.99
CA GLY A 548 -33.56 -8.76 2.37
C GLY A 548 -34.32 -7.47 2.70
N GLU A 549 -33.86 -6.33 2.17
CA GLU A 549 -34.57 -5.05 2.31
C GLU A 549 -35.93 -5.08 1.62
N TYR A 550 -36.94 -4.51 2.28
CA TYR A 550 -38.29 -4.43 1.73
C TYR A 550 -38.34 -3.39 0.59
N LYS A 551 -38.77 -3.83 -0.60
CA LYS A 551 -39.03 -2.96 -1.75
C LYS A 551 -40.48 -2.50 -1.71
N VAL A 552 -40.70 -1.19 -1.64
CA VAL A 552 -42.05 -0.61 -1.57
C VAL A 552 -42.72 -0.72 -2.95
N PRO A 553 -43.82 -1.50 -3.09
CA PRO A 553 -44.49 -1.72 -4.37
C PRO A 553 -44.90 -0.42 -5.06
N GLY A 554 -44.77 -0.36 -6.39
CA GLY A 554 -45.12 0.82 -7.18
C GLY A 554 -44.13 2.00 -7.06
N THR A 555 -43.02 1.83 -6.36
CA THR A 555 -41.99 2.88 -6.22
C THR A 555 -40.58 2.35 -6.46
N LYS A 556 -39.60 3.26 -6.52
CA LYS A 556 -38.17 2.92 -6.57
C LYS A 556 -37.53 2.73 -5.18
N TYR A 557 -38.30 2.80 -4.10
CA TYR A 557 -37.77 2.86 -2.73
C TYR A 557 -37.57 1.47 -2.13
N SER A 558 -36.39 1.26 -1.57
CA SER A 558 -36.11 0.21 -0.58
C SER A 558 -35.99 0.83 0.81
N LEU A 559 -36.45 0.11 1.82
CA LEU A 559 -36.39 0.51 3.23
C LEU A 559 -35.21 -0.18 3.93
N ASP A 560 -34.50 0.55 4.80
CA ASP A 560 -33.43 -0.02 5.63
C ASP A 560 -33.96 -1.12 6.56
N GLY A 561 -35.12 -0.86 7.17
CA GLY A 561 -35.85 -1.81 8.00
C GLY A 561 -37.36 -1.73 7.76
N PHE A 562 -38.05 -2.86 7.87
CA PHE A 562 -39.50 -2.94 7.66
C PHE A 562 -40.16 -3.85 8.69
N VAL A 563 -41.32 -3.44 9.18
CA VAL A 563 -42.21 -4.29 9.98
C VAL A 563 -43.59 -4.25 9.34
N ALA A 564 -44.09 -5.43 8.97
CA ALA A 564 -45.43 -5.62 8.42
C ALA A 564 -46.51 -5.26 9.46
N PRO A 565 -47.71 -4.87 9.02
CA PRO A 565 -48.83 -4.71 9.93
C PRO A 565 -49.25 -6.09 10.50
N GLU A 566 -49.59 -6.10 11.79
CA GLU A 566 -50.07 -7.27 12.53
C GLU A 566 -51.40 -6.92 13.24
N ALA A 567 -52.10 -7.91 13.81
CA ALA A 567 -53.43 -7.71 14.40
C ALA A 567 -53.43 -6.68 15.56
N ASP A 568 -52.35 -6.61 16.31
CA ASP A 568 -52.08 -5.65 17.39
C ASP A 568 -51.38 -4.37 16.90
N ARG A 569 -50.98 -4.33 15.62
CA ARG A 569 -50.28 -3.22 14.97
C ARG A 569 -50.79 -3.02 13.53
N PRO A 570 -51.94 -2.34 13.35
CA PRO A 570 -52.57 -2.24 12.04
C PRO A 570 -51.78 -1.40 11.02
N GLN A 571 -50.77 -0.64 11.48
CA GLN A 571 -49.94 0.20 10.62
C GLN A 571 -48.54 -0.39 10.40
N ALA A 572 -48.14 -0.50 9.13
CA ALA A 572 -46.79 -0.91 8.74
C ALA A 572 -45.74 0.15 9.16
N ILE A 573 -44.56 -0.29 9.59
CA ILE A 573 -43.48 0.60 10.04
C ILE A 573 -42.31 0.54 9.06
N ALA A 574 -41.90 1.71 8.58
CA ALA A 574 -40.70 1.91 7.75
C ALA A 574 -39.58 2.51 8.61
N TYR A 575 -38.45 1.82 8.70
CA TYR A 575 -37.23 2.32 9.35
C TYR A 575 -36.26 2.85 8.30
N GLU A 576 -35.75 4.07 8.50
CA GLU A 576 -34.84 4.77 7.58
C GLU A 576 -33.60 5.28 8.31
N PHE A 577 -32.42 4.84 7.86
CA PHE A 577 -31.13 5.29 8.40
C PHE A 577 -30.52 6.36 7.48
N ASN A 578 -30.61 7.62 7.92
CA ASN A 578 -30.14 8.75 7.14
C ASN A 578 -28.64 8.97 7.34
N GLY A 579 -27.82 8.32 6.51
CA GLY A 579 -26.38 8.60 6.39
C GLY A 579 -26.13 10.09 6.14
N CYS A 580 -25.37 10.77 7.00
CA CYS A 580 -25.36 12.24 7.05
C CYS A 580 -24.91 12.84 5.72
N ARG A 581 -23.84 12.31 5.13
CA ARG A 581 -23.28 12.76 3.84
C ARG A 581 -24.14 12.43 2.63
N TYR A 582 -24.93 11.36 2.71
CA TYR A 582 -25.71 10.83 1.59
C TYR A 582 -27.13 11.42 1.53
N HIS A 583 -27.65 11.86 2.67
CA HIS A 583 -29.02 12.38 2.80
C HIS A 583 -29.08 13.86 3.18
N GLY A 584 -27.93 14.56 3.27
CA GLY A 584 -27.89 16.00 3.53
C GLY A 584 -28.29 16.39 4.96
N CYS A 585 -27.56 15.92 5.97
CA CYS A 585 -27.91 16.17 7.37
C CYS A 585 -27.98 17.67 7.71
N PRO A 586 -29.13 18.18 8.19
CA PRO A 586 -29.29 19.60 8.52
C PRO A 586 -28.48 20.03 9.75
N THR A 587 -28.11 19.08 10.62
CA THR A 587 -27.31 19.36 11.81
C THR A 587 -25.81 19.41 11.51
N CYS A 588 -25.33 18.52 10.63
CA CYS A 588 -23.90 18.43 10.30
C CYS A 588 -23.46 19.48 9.27
N TYR A 589 -24.36 19.95 8.41
CA TYR A 589 -24.05 20.88 7.33
C TYR A 589 -24.87 22.16 7.47
N LYS A 590 -24.24 23.19 8.05
CA LYS A 590 -24.85 24.51 8.25
C LYS A 590 -24.96 25.30 6.94
N ASN A 591 -23.90 25.32 6.14
CA ASN A 591 -23.94 25.77 4.74
C ASN A 591 -24.12 24.54 3.83
N LYS A 592 -25.35 24.32 3.37
CA LYS A 592 -25.72 23.09 2.66
C LYS A 592 -25.28 23.07 1.19
N ASP A 593 -24.97 24.23 0.63
CA ASP A 593 -24.61 24.39 -0.79
C ASP A 593 -23.10 24.21 -1.06
N ASP A 594 -22.26 24.37 -0.03
CA ASP A 594 -20.79 24.20 -0.12
C ASP A 594 -20.35 22.73 -0.03
N VAL A 595 -21.28 21.83 0.29
CA VAL A 595 -21.01 20.44 0.69
C VAL A 595 -21.49 19.50 -0.41
N LEU A 596 -20.58 19.09 -1.30
CA LEU A 596 -20.90 18.22 -2.44
C LEU A 596 -20.70 16.75 -2.13
N ASN A 597 -21.68 15.89 -2.44
CA ASN A 597 -21.49 14.45 -2.33
C ASN A 597 -20.42 13.97 -3.35
N PRO A 598 -19.33 13.31 -2.90
CA PRO A 598 -18.23 12.93 -3.80
C PRO A 598 -18.63 11.89 -4.86
N ASN A 599 -19.74 11.18 -4.67
CA ASN A 599 -20.22 10.16 -5.61
C ASN A 599 -21.20 10.71 -6.64
N THR A 600 -21.98 11.76 -6.32
CA THR A 600 -23.05 12.27 -7.17
C THR A 600 -22.90 13.74 -7.57
N GLY A 601 -21.97 14.46 -6.96
CA GLY A 601 -21.80 15.91 -7.15
C GLY A 601 -22.94 16.78 -6.60
N ALA A 602 -24.01 16.19 -6.08
CA ALA A 602 -25.17 16.91 -5.54
C ALA A 602 -24.84 17.65 -4.23
N THR A 603 -25.46 18.80 -4.01
CA THR A 603 -25.30 19.56 -2.76
C THR A 603 -26.03 18.86 -1.61
N ALA A 604 -25.63 19.16 -0.37
CA ALA A 604 -26.35 18.65 0.80
C ALA A 604 -27.80 19.16 0.85
N SER A 605 -28.09 20.33 0.27
CA SER A 605 -29.44 20.90 0.19
C SER A 605 -30.36 20.08 -0.73
N GLU A 606 -29.84 19.70 -1.90
CA GLU A 606 -30.55 18.85 -2.87
C GLU A 606 -30.85 17.47 -2.28
N LEU A 607 -29.87 16.84 -1.63
CA LEU A 607 -30.02 15.53 -1.01
C LEU A 607 -31.01 15.54 0.17
N PHE A 608 -31.01 16.62 0.95
CA PHE A 608 -31.97 16.80 2.04
C PHE A 608 -33.40 16.92 1.50
N SER A 609 -33.60 17.69 0.44
CA SER A 609 -34.90 17.85 -0.22
C SER A 609 -35.44 16.51 -0.74
N LEU A 610 -34.59 15.71 -1.40
CA LEU A 610 -34.96 14.36 -1.85
C LEU A 610 -35.33 13.43 -0.70
N THR A 611 -34.65 13.55 0.45
CA THR A 611 -34.95 12.77 1.66
C THR A 611 -36.33 13.11 2.21
N LEU A 612 -36.69 14.41 2.24
CA LEU A 612 -38.02 14.84 2.66
C LEU A 612 -39.13 14.38 1.71
N ILE A 613 -38.89 14.41 0.40
CA ILE A 613 -39.84 13.92 -0.60
C ILE A 613 -40.09 12.42 -0.42
N LYS A 614 -39.03 11.62 -0.22
CA LYS A 614 -39.16 10.18 0.06
C LYS A 614 -40.00 9.94 1.31
N GLU A 615 -39.69 10.64 2.40
CA GLU A 615 -40.42 10.51 3.66
C GLU A 615 -41.90 10.88 3.53
N ALA A 616 -42.20 12.00 2.88
CA ALA A 616 -43.58 12.43 2.63
C ALA A 616 -44.34 11.37 1.83
N LYS A 617 -43.72 10.80 0.79
CA LYS A 617 -44.36 9.76 -0.03
C LYS A 617 -44.62 8.48 0.74
N LEU A 618 -43.69 8.04 1.59
CA LEU A 618 -43.91 6.87 2.45
C LEU A 618 -45.05 7.09 3.43
N ARG A 619 -45.17 8.29 4.03
CA ARG A 619 -46.29 8.63 4.92
C ARG A 619 -47.63 8.67 4.19
N GLU A 620 -47.67 9.24 2.98
CA GLU A 620 -48.85 9.25 2.11
C GLU A 620 -49.33 7.82 1.77
N MET A 621 -48.38 6.89 1.59
CA MET A 621 -48.66 5.47 1.36
C MET A 621 -49.06 4.70 2.64
N GLY A 622 -49.27 5.39 3.77
CA GLY A 622 -49.77 4.81 5.01
C GLY A 622 -48.72 4.26 5.97
N PHE A 623 -47.42 4.37 5.66
CA PHE A 623 -46.36 3.87 6.54
C PHE A 623 -46.11 4.81 7.73
N LYS A 624 -45.88 4.21 8.91
CA LYS A 624 -45.26 4.91 10.03
C LYS A 624 -43.74 4.97 9.82
N VAL A 625 -43.21 6.15 9.52
CA VAL A 625 -41.76 6.32 9.28
C VAL A 625 -41.01 6.63 10.57
N ILE A 626 -40.06 5.77 10.94
CA ILE A 626 -39.09 5.95 12.04
C ILE A 626 -37.72 6.17 11.42
N LYS A 627 -37.07 7.29 11.74
CA LYS A 627 -35.78 7.66 11.15
C LYS A 627 -34.75 8.05 12.19
N ILE A 628 -33.48 7.80 11.89
CA ILE A 628 -32.33 8.30 12.66
C ILE A 628 -31.27 8.85 11.72
N TRP A 629 -30.56 9.90 12.14
CA TRP A 629 -29.39 10.40 11.43
C TRP A 629 -28.11 9.72 11.91
N GLU A 630 -27.16 9.51 11.00
CA GLU A 630 -25.87 8.89 11.32
C GLU A 630 -25.15 9.57 12.49
N CYS A 631 -25.09 10.91 12.53
CA CYS A 631 -24.46 11.63 13.63
C CYS A 631 -25.18 11.46 14.97
N GLN A 632 -26.50 11.26 14.94
CA GLN A 632 -27.27 10.98 16.16
C GLN A 632 -26.97 9.58 16.66
N PHE A 633 -26.87 8.60 15.76
CA PHE A 633 -26.50 7.23 16.11
C PHE A 633 -25.06 7.17 16.64
N ASP A 634 -24.10 7.82 15.97
CA ASP A 634 -22.72 7.91 16.43
C ASP A 634 -22.64 8.53 17.84
N SER A 635 -23.41 9.59 18.10
CA SER A 635 -23.49 10.19 19.44
C SER A 635 -24.06 9.23 20.49
N GLN A 636 -25.04 8.38 20.12
CA GLN A 636 -25.56 7.35 21.02
C GLN A 636 -24.50 6.28 21.32
N CYS A 637 -23.74 5.83 20.33
CA CYS A 637 -22.64 4.87 20.51
C CYS A 637 -21.52 5.42 21.42
N HIS A 638 -21.25 6.72 21.36
CA HIS A 638 -20.30 7.37 22.25
C HIS A 638 -20.78 7.50 23.69
N LYS A 639 -22.09 7.69 23.91
CA LYS A 639 -22.67 7.94 25.24
C LYS A 639 -23.16 6.70 25.97
N ASN A 640 -23.42 5.61 25.26
CA ASN A 640 -24.03 4.41 25.81
C ASN A 640 -23.08 3.22 25.70
N ASP A 641 -22.45 2.84 26.81
CA ASP A 641 -21.50 1.73 26.84
C ASP A 641 -22.16 0.38 26.54
N ASN A 642 -23.41 0.16 26.96
CA ASN A 642 -24.15 -1.08 26.64
C ASN A 642 -24.38 -1.23 25.13
N LEU A 643 -24.68 -0.13 24.43
CA LEU A 643 -24.81 -0.13 22.97
C LEU A 643 -23.46 -0.44 22.31
N ARG A 644 -22.36 0.11 22.82
CA ARG A 644 -21.01 -0.14 22.29
C ARG A 644 -20.62 -1.60 22.43
N THR A 645 -20.77 -2.18 23.63
CA THR A 645 -20.47 -3.59 23.88
C THR A 645 -21.34 -4.51 23.04
N PHE A 646 -22.63 -4.18 22.87
CA PHE A 646 -23.51 -4.93 21.97
C PHE A 646 -23.02 -4.87 20.52
N ILE A 647 -22.70 -3.69 20.00
CA ILE A 647 -22.17 -3.52 18.64
C ILE A 647 -20.87 -4.30 18.44
N GLU A 648 -19.96 -4.30 19.41
CA GLU A 648 -18.70 -5.06 19.36
C GLU A 648 -18.92 -6.57 19.37
N SER A 649 -20.03 -7.04 19.97
CA SER A 649 -20.42 -8.45 19.95
C SER A 649 -21.05 -8.89 18.61
N LEU A 650 -21.52 -7.95 17.79
CA LEU A 650 -22.08 -8.24 16.48
C LEU A 650 -20.92 -8.60 15.53
N ASP A 651 -20.84 -9.86 15.10
CA ASP A 651 -19.88 -10.36 14.10
C ASP A 651 -20.27 -9.89 12.67
N LEU A 652 -20.36 -8.57 12.50
CA LEU A 652 -20.72 -7.92 11.23
C LEU A 652 -19.45 -7.68 10.43
N GLU A 653 -19.06 -8.68 9.64
CA GLU A 653 -18.03 -8.52 8.62
C GLU A 653 -18.54 -7.64 7.45
N ASP A 654 -17.74 -6.64 7.08
CA ASP A 654 -17.99 -5.91 5.84
C ASP A 654 -17.78 -6.83 4.63
N ARG A 655 -18.50 -6.57 3.53
CA ARG A 655 -18.43 -7.41 2.34
C ARG A 655 -16.99 -7.45 1.80
N LEU A 656 -16.48 -8.65 1.53
CA LEU A 656 -15.24 -8.85 0.79
C LEU A 656 -15.31 -8.08 -0.53
N GLY A 657 -14.40 -7.11 -0.71
CA GLY A 657 -14.22 -6.40 -1.97
C GLY A 657 -13.54 -7.32 -2.99
N PRO A 658 -14.21 -7.82 -4.04
CA PRO A 658 -13.58 -8.77 -4.97
C PRO A 658 -12.49 -8.14 -5.84
N ARG A 659 -12.27 -6.82 -5.71
CA ARG A 659 -11.13 -6.13 -6.31
C ARG A 659 -9.88 -6.27 -5.47
N ASP A 660 -10.00 -6.37 -4.14
CA ASP A 660 -8.86 -6.54 -3.24
C ASP A 660 -8.19 -7.89 -3.46
N SER A 661 -8.95 -8.91 -3.86
CA SER A 661 -8.42 -10.23 -4.23
C SER A 661 -7.62 -10.22 -5.55
N LEU A 662 -7.84 -9.26 -6.45
CA LEU A 662 -7.09 -9.10 -7.71
C LEU A 662 -5.88 -8.16 -7.59
N MET A 663 -5.65 -7.57 -6.42
CA MET A 663 -4.50 -6.68 -6.16
C MET A 663 -3.22 -7.44 -5.77
N GLY A 664 -3.24 -8.78 -5.74
CA GLY A 664 -2.03 -9.59 -5.57
C GLY A 664 -1.43 -9.51 -4.16
N GLY A 665 -2.28 -9.60 -3.14
CA GLY A 665 -1.86 -9.81 -1.75
C GLY A 665 -1.76 -11.29 -1.40
N ARG A 666 -0.86 -11.64 -0.47
CA ARG A 666 -0.94 -12.93 0.24
C ARG A 666 -2.18 -12.91 1.13
N THR A 667 -2.97 -13.98 1.12
CA THR A 667 -4.08 -14.18 2.06
C THR A 667 -3.54 -14.19 3.51
N ASN A 668 -4.25 -13.55 4.43
CA ASN A 668 -3.92 -13.57 5.85
C ASN A 668 -4.86 -14.55 6.58
N GLY A 669 -4.43 -15.08 7.73
CA GLY A 669 -5.34 -15.75 8.65
C GLY A 669 -6.16 -14.71 9.40
N SER A 670 -7.49 -14.81 9.36
CA SER A 670 -8.40 -13.92 10.10
C SER A 670 -8.32 -14.13 11.62
N VAL A 671 -7.86 -15.31 12.06
CA VAL A 671 -7.69 -15.68 13.47
C VAL A 671 -6.34 -16.38 13.65
N LEU A 672 -5.41 -15.74 14.37
CA LEU A 672 -4.05 -16.26 14.57
C LEU A 672 -3.96 -17.31 15.68
N PHE A 673 -4.94 -17.35 16.59
CA PHE A 673 -5.03 -18.33 17.67
C PHE A 673 -6.50 -18.52 18.08
N LYS A 674 -6.98 -19.77 18.09
CA LYS A 674 -8.29 -20.16 18.63
C LYS A 674 -8.12 -21.44 19.43
N ARG A 675 -8.52 -21.42 20.69
CA ARG A 675 -8.63 -22.62 21.54
C ARG A 675 -10.07 -23.14 21.49
N ALA A 676 -10.24 -24.43 21.22
CA ALA A 676 -11.54 -25.07 21.29
C ALA A 676 -11.96 -25.23 22.76
N ASN A 677 -13.19 -24.87 23.10
CA ASN A 677 -13.79 -25.23 24.40
C ASN A 677 -14.31 -26.67 24.35
N ALA A 678 -14.54 -27.28 25.52
CA ALA A 678 -15.16 -28.60 25.63
C ALA A 678 -16.51 -28.63 24.87
N GLY A 679 -16.66 -29.54 23.92
CA GLY A 679 -17.84 -29.67 23.05
C GLY A 679 -17.78 -28.93 21.71
N SER A 680 -16.73 -28.12 21.46
CA SER A 680 -16.54 -27.44 20.17
C SER A 680 -15.45 -28.10 19.33
N LYS A 681 -15.62 -28.12 18.00
CA LYS A 681 -14.61 -28.58 17.05
C LYS A 681 -14.15 -27.40 16.20
N ILE A 682 -12.85 -27.18 16.10
CA ILE A 682 -12.27 -26.22 15.15
C ILE A 682 -12.13 -26.93 13.81
N LYS A 683 -12.70 -26.36 12.75
CA LYS A 683 -12.48 -26.79 11.37
C LYS A 683 -11.48 -25.84 10.72
N TYR A 684 -10.37 -26.39 10.22
CA TYR A 684 -9.38 -25.65 9.45
C TYR A 684 -9.70 -25.83 7.97
N VAL A 685 -9.89 -24.74 7.24
CA VAL A 685 -10.09 -24.76 5.78
C VAL A 685 -8.97 -23.93 5.18
N ASP A 686 -8.00 -24.60 4.56
CA ASP A 686 -6.95 -23.93 3.80
C ASP A 686 -7.47 -23.64 2.39
N PHE A 687 -7.67 -22.36 2.07
CA PHE A 687 -7.85 -21.91 0.71
C PHE A 687 -6.45 -21.66 0.11
N THR A 688 -5.69 -22.72 -0.12
CA THR A 688 -4.51 -22.63 -0.97
C THR A 688 -5.02 -22.13 -2.31
N SER A 689 -4.60 -20.93 -2.75
CA SER A 689 -5.03 -20.45 -4.07
C SER A 689 -4.47 -21.43 -5.09
N LEU A 690 -5.32 -22.31 -5.59
CA LEU A 690 -5.04 -23.21 -6.71
C LEU A 690 -4.71 -22.41 -7.98
N TYR A 691 -4.93 -21.09 -7.96
CA TYR A 691 -4.75 -20.19 -9.09
C TYR A 691 -3.37 -20.25 -9.77
N PRO A 692 -2.21 -20.23 -9.07
CA PRO A 692 -0.92 -20.37 -9.75
C PRO A 692 -0.65 -21.79 -10.24
N PHE A 693 -1.15 -22.82 -9.54
CA PHE A 693 -0.96 -24.23 -9.90
C PHE A 693 -1.81 -24.64 -11.10
N ILE A 694 -3.09 -24.24 -11.12
CA ILE A 694 -4.04 -24.43 -12.23
C ILE A 694 -3.55 -23.70 -13.48
N ASN A 695 -3.15 -22.42 -13.37
CA ASN A 695 -2.60 -21.67 -14.52
C ASN A 695 -1.30 -22.26 -15.06
N LYS A 696 -0.51 -22.93 -14.20
CA LYS A 696 0.73 -23.61 -14.60
C LYS A 696 0.47 -24.96 -15.30
N ASN A 697 -0.58 -25.68 -14.91
CA ASN A 697 -0.75 -27.10 -15.25
C ASN A 697 -1.96 -27.41 -16.14
N GLU A 698 -2.96 -26.54 -16.27
CA GLU A 698 -4.10 -26.80 -17.17
C GLU A 698 -3.75 -26.45 -18.62
N LYS A 699 -3.54 -27.49 -19.43
CA LYS A 699 -3.67 -27.39 -20.89
C LYS A 699 -5.12 -27.04 -21.23
N LYS A 700 -5.30 -25.96 -22.00
CA LYS A 700 -6.57 -25.46 -22.57
C LYS A 700 -7.65 -26.56 -22.69
N ILE A 701 -8.62 -26.56 -21.79
CA ILE A 701 -9.89 -27.26 -22.02
C ILE A 701 -10.79 -26.28 -22.75
N SER A 702 -11.12 -26.63 -24.00
CA SER A 702 -12.14 -25.98 -24.81
C SER A 702 -13.47 -25.91 -24.05
N ALA A 703 -14.12 -24.76 -24.15
CA ALA A 703 -15.38 -24.40 -23.52
C ALA A 703 -16.37 -25.57 -23.38
N VAL A 704 -16.70 -25.94 -22.14
CA VAL A 704 -17.92 -26.68 -21.80
C VAL A 704 -18.63 -25.94 -20.68
N SER A 705 -19.93 -25.76 -20.88
CA SER A 705 -20.89 -25.01 -20.05
C SER A 705 -20.83 -25.36 -18.56
N PRO A 706 -20.99 -24.38 -17.64
CA PRO A 706 -20.96 -24.64 -16.21
C PRO A 706 -22.23 -25.37 -15.78
N ARG A 707 -22.13 -26.68 -15.54
CA ARG A 707 -23.05 -27.37 -14.64
C ARG A 707 -22.50 -27.28 -13.22
N ASN A 708 -23.37 -26.83 -12.33
CA ASN A 708 -23.19 -26.69 -10.90
C ASN A 708 -22.43 -27.87 -10.28
N HIS A 709 -21.30 -27.58 -9.64
CA HIS A 709 -20.82 -28.38 -8.53
C HIS A 709 -20.60 -27.50 -7.32
N HIS A 710 -21.57 -27.56 -6.41
CA HIS A 710 -21.37 -27.24 -5.00
C HIS A 710 -20.40 -28.26 -4.40
N ARG A 711 -19.32 -27.77 -3.78
CA ARG A 711 -18.70 -28.35 -2.58
C ARG A 711 -18.07 -27.26 -1.75
#